data_AF-A0A8T5N0P8-F1
#
_entry.id   AF-A0A8T5N0P8-F1
#
_cell.length_a   1.000
_cell.length_b   1.000
_cell.length_c   1.000
_cell.angle_alpha   90.00
_cell.angle_beta   90.00
_cell.angle_gamma   90.00
#
_symmetry.space_group_name_H-M   'P 1'
#
loop_
_entity.id
_entity.type
_entity.pdbx_description
1 polymer ?
#
loop_
_entity_poly.entity_id
_entity_poly.type
_entity_poly.pdbx_seq_one_letter_code
_entity_poly.pdbx_strand_id
1 'polypeptide(L)'
;MESNLDNLTLQLTKKCNLNCMFCGQAESRLIKKQEFKLNRKKISDILKDAKKLGVKKISLTGGESTLRKDLFDIIKEINSLGISTHLLTNGYLLNDSYCDNLINAGLNSIGVSFHSPTPEIHDNICGIKGSFHKLIKGIKYLKNKKPEIEINITYTLHSLNYLDSNKMLFLANKLKINKINYSLTIFLDNSIDEKLKMSKIQLEDFYFKIVPNLLKQEKLFKINISIEPIFPVLWGKSSDYKINQLTSNQNSFNKYINYYIKGNNNCDIYKKRPCTYVLKSSRILANGEVALCCDSEDANFNLGNINNKKFFDIWNSEKYEKLRNLKNFPKTNLCRVCKREFKENLKQQKSKTILFYYHHFGGLGHGNRILSICKALAKENRDYKVIVINSGSPQPELRINKYAILINLPPFRANKGLFSGLTSTEKTNLRFSKRKKILNQAIIRFNPDIAVFEHFPFGRNSLKKELVEFIQKLKTHNCKIYSSVRDIIEQKVNLQKLKKHLELFEGILVHSSKDMGFITSFEKPGILKEKIFFTGPIISKEHSELISKKEINRQFKIKNKKIITISLGGGIDGDEILDKLINIKDKLDNKIDSVMLITTGPSINPKIYSEFKNKIKDKKNILITKFNPNYLDFVNAADLSISMGGYNSINNALFTRTPTIIFPRQSDKEQIIRAKHFAGDLDILNYKTISEKDLIKSILKNLGKNTKTKPPVTMNGAAITSRFLTLALTLTDLKIRLTTSCNLNCEMCSWKKKKENLGFEKVKEIINQAKILGIKVINFTGGEPTTYNNFEKLIKYVKEQGFKISLSTNGVIDKSKLNAIIEFIDYIDISLDSHNQIIHDNIRGVKGTFNKTIETIKILKKNNLKPHINVTICPDNFKSIHKIIPLLSNLIKSISFTLVDTSINNSNKLKFKKEELESFYFNELLLILKESLKENIRVEINPFFKNLKNMNNQELLAELLFNKEKYINNLVSVFKNSDKSCDAPKHKIRINSNGNLSPCCFLDDYSIGIGNINNQSLLNALLSDKFSNFTNNLIKREDKCSICQKGYAIYADYFKE
;
A
#
# COMPACT_ATOMS: atom_id res chain seq x y z
N MET A 1 14.59 1.84 -14.59
CA MET A 1 14.39 0.48 -14.05
C MET A 1 15.48 -0.32 -14.73
N GLU A 2 16.42 -0.90 -13.99
CA GLU A 2 17.17 -2.02 -14.54
C GLU A 2 16.15 -3.14 -14.80
N SER A 3 16.07 -3.62 -16.04
CA SER A 3 15.12 -4.67 -16.45
C SER A 3 15.66 -6.04 -16.02
N ASN A 4 15.22 -6.53 -14.86
CA ASN A 4 15.59 -7.89 -14.42
C ASN A 4 14.78 -8.93 -15.19
N LEU A 5 15.47 -9.77 -15.96
CA LEU A 5 14.91 -10.89 -16.69
C LEU A 5 14.54 -11.99 -15.69
N ASP A 6 13.25 -12.22 -15.41
CA ASP A 6 12.83 -13.21 -14.42
C ASP A 6 12.90 -14.66 -14.98
N ASN A 7 12.56 -14.86 -16.26
CA ASN A 7 12.44 -16.19 -16.89
C ASN A 7 13.12 -16.27 -18.27
N LEU A 8 13.83 -17.36 -18.54
CA LEU A 8 14.42 -17.63 -19.86
C LEU A 8 13.97 -19.01 -20.36
N THR A 9 13.56 -19.12 -21.62
CA THR A 9 13.22 -20.40 -22.25
C THR A 9 14.23 -20.76 -23.33
N LEU A 10 14.78 -21.98 -23.28
CA LEU A 10 15.78 -22.47 -24.22
C LEU A 10 15.20 -23.63 -25.02
N GLN A 11 15.07 -23.45 -26.33
CA GLN A 11 14.78 -24.53 -27.27
C GLN A 11 16.09 -25.23 -27.61
N LEU A 12 16.32 -26.43 -27.07
CA LEU A 12 17.61 -27.09 -27.16
C LEU A 12 17.85 -27.82 -28.49
N THR A 13 16.78 -28.27 -29.14
CA THR A 13 16.79 -29.03 -30.40
C THR A 13 15.44 -28.91 -31.09
N LYS A 14 15.39 -29.11 -32.41
CA LYS A 14 14.12 -29.31 -33.16
C LYS A 14 13.73 -30.78 -33.35
N LYS A 15 14.62 -31.74 -33.05
CA LYS A 15 14.33 -33.18 -33.13
C LYS A 15 13.28 -33.57 -32.09
N CYS A 16 12.36 -34.46 -32.47
CA CYS A 16 11.34 -35.03 -31.59
C CYS A 16 11.10 -36.50 -32.00
N ASN A 17 10.78 -37.33 -31.02
CA ASN A 17 10.49 -38.76 -31.20
C ASN A 17 8.98 -39.06 -31.25
N LEU A 18 8.13 -38.03 -31.25
CA LEU A 18 6.69 -38.14 -31.43
C LEU A 18 6.22 -37.29 -32.63
N ASN A 19 5.03 -37.61 -33.14
CA ASN A 19 4.42 -36.95 -34.29
C ASN A 19 3.03 -36.40 -33.93
N CYS A 20 2.97 -35.55 -32.91
CA CYS A 20 1.69 -35.08 -32.38
C CYS A 20 0.88 -34.30 -33.43
N MET A 21 -0.41 -34.60 -33.54
CA MET A 21 -1.29 -34.06 -34.58
C MET A 21 -1.48 -32.53 -34.53
N PHE A 22 -1.23 -31.91 -33.38
CA PHE A 22 -1.36 -30.46 -33.15
C PHE A 22 -0.03 -29.70 -33.17
N CYS A 23 1.08 -30.37 -33.52
CA CYS A 23 2.41 -29.80 -33.35
C CYS A 23 2.66 -28.68 -34.38
N GLY A 24 2.71 -27.42 -33.94
CA GLY A 24 3.08 -26.28 -34.78
C GLY A 24 4.51 -26.31 -35.35
N GLN A 25 5.33 -27.30 -34.98
CA GLN A 25 6.66 -27.51 -35.55
C GLN A 25 6.71 -28.64 -36.59
N ALA A 26 5.57 -29.28 -36.91
CA ALA A 26 5.51 -30.44 -37.81
C ALA A 26 6.08 -30.16 -39.21
N GLU A 27 5.65 -29.09 -39.89
CA GLU A 27 6.17 -28.72 -41.21
C GLU A 27 7.63 -28.27 -41.18
N SER A 28 8.04 -27.55 -40.14
CA SER A 28 9.43 -27.12 -39.97
C SER A 28 10.42 -28.29 -39.79
N ARG A 29 9.92 -29.49 -39.43
CA ARG A 29 10.69 -30.74 -39.39
C ARG A 29 10.80 -31.41 -40.77
N LEU A 30 9.82 -31.17 -41.65
CA LEU A 30 9.76 -31.74 -43.00
C LEU A 30 10.61 -30.92 -44.01
N ILE A 31 10.71 -29.60 -43.82
CA ILE A 31 11.22 -28.67 -44.86
C ILE A 31 12.76 -28.44 -44.79
N LYS A 32 13.48 -28.82 -43.73
CA LYS A 32 14.94 -28.52 -43.62
C LYS A 32 15.78 -29.72 -43.17
N LYS A 33 16.71 -30.14 -44.04
CA LYS A 33 17.76 -31.17 -43.83
C LYS A 33 18.80 -30.84 -42.74
N GLN A 34 18.70 -29.72 -42.00
CA GLN A 34 19.68 -29.31 -41.00
C GLN A 34 19.20 -29.54 -39.56
N GLU A 35 20.01 -30.27 -38.78
CA GLU A 35 19.83 -30.46 -37.34
C GLU A 35 20.14 -29.15 -36.59
N PHE A 36 19.12 -28.32 -36.36
CA PHE A 36 19.27 -27.15 -35.48
C PHE A 36 19.37 -27.61 -34.02
N LYS A 37 20.60 -27.58 -33.47
CA LYS A 37 20.93 -27.93 -32.09
C LYS A 37 21.87 -26.88 -31.50
N LEU A 38 21.50 -26.28 -30.36
CA LEU A 38 22.40 -25.39 -29.62
C LEU A 38 23.63 -26.17 -29.13
N ASN A 39 24.83 -25.73 -29.46
CA ASN A 39 26.06 -26.37 -29.01
C ASN A 39 26.26 -26.18 -27.49
N ARG A 40 26.96 -27.12 -26.83
CA ARG A 40 27.12 -27.14 -25.37
C ARG A 40 27.80 -25.88 -24.82
N LYS A 41 28.82 -25.38 -25.52
CA LYS A 41 29.58 -24.17 -25.15
C LYS A 41 28.69 -22.94 -25.13
N LYS A 42 27.88 -22.75 -26.18
CA LYS A 42 26.91 -21.65 -26.29
C LYS A 42 25.84 -21.73 -25.21
N ILE A 43 25.38 -22.92 -24.86
CA ILE A 43 24.46 -23.08 -23.71
C ILE A 43 25.14 -22.58 -22.44
N SER A 44 26.38 -22.98 -22.14
CA SER A 44 27.11 -22.49 -20.96
C SER A 44 27.26 -20.96 -20.96
N ASP A 45 27.57 -20.35 -22.11
CA ASP A 45 27.67 -18.89 -22.23
C ASP A 45 26.32 -18.20 -21.94
N ILE A 46 25.23 -18.74 -22.48
CA ILE A 46 23.86 -18.26 -22.21
C ILE A 46 23.53 -18.37 -20.71
N LEU A 47 23.90 -19.47 -20.06
CA LEU A 47 23.61 -19.69 -18.64
C LEU A 47 24.38 -18.69 -17.74
N LYS A 48 25.63 -18.39 -18.08
CA LYS A 48 26.42 -17.36 -17.40
C LYS A 48 25.79 -15.97 -17.56
N ASP A 49 25.33 -15.64 -18.76
CA ASP A 49 24.61 -14.39 -19.02
C ASP A 49 23.27 -14.33 -18.28
N ALA A 50 22.53 -15.44 -18.25
CA ALA A 50 21.28 -15.56 -17.51
C ALA A 50 21.48 -15.30 -16.00
N LYS A 51 22.54 -15.84 -15.39
CA LYS A 51 22.90 -15.56 -14.00
C LYS A 51 23.18 -14.06 -13.78
N LYS A 52 23.95 -13.42 -14.68
CA LYS A 52 24.24 -11.98 -14.61
C LYS A 52 22.98 -11.12 -14.73
N LEU A 53 22.01 -11.54 -15.55
CA LEU A 53 20.74 -10.85 -15.75
C LEU A 53 19.71 -11.09 -14.61
N GLY A 54 20.05 -11.92 -13.61
CA GLY A 54 19.18 -12.22 -12.48
C GLY A 54 18.03 -13.19 -12.83
N VAL A 55 18.22 -14.06 -13.82
CA VAL A 55 17.25 -15.10 -14.20
C VAL A 55 17.00 -16.03 -13.03
N LYS A 56 15.73 -16.20 -12.65
CA LYS A 56 15.32 -17.06 -11.55
C LYS A 56 14.96 -18.46 -12.01
N LYS A 57 14.46 -18.57 -13.25
CA LYS A 57 13.97 -19.84 -13.81
C LYS A 57 14.37 -19.98 -15.27
N ILE A 58 14.89 -21.15 -15.62
CA ILE A 58 15.16 -21.56 -17.00
C ILE A 58 14.27 -22.74 -17.36
N SER A 59 13.51 -22.58 -18.45
CA SER A 59 12.67 -23.64 -19.02
C SER A 59 13.36 -24.26 -20.24
N LEU A 60 13.58 -25.57 -20.21
CA LEU A 60 14.18 -26.35 -21.28
C LEU A 60 13.07 -26.96 -22.13
N THR A 61 13.10 -26.69 -23.43
CA THR A 61 12.11 -27.16 -24.41
C THR A 61 12.80 -27.49 -25.73
N GLY A 62 12.03 -27.82 -26.77
CA GLY A 62 12.56 -28.30 -28.04
C GLY A 62 11.47 -28.88 -28.91
N GLY A 63 11.88 -29.70 -29.88
CA GLY A 63 11.04 -30.79 -30.35
C GLY A 63 10.83 -31.79 -29.20
N GLU A 64 11.90 -32.43 -28.74
CA GLU A 64 11.96 -33.19 -27.49
C GLU A 64 13.35 -33.04 -26.85
N SER A 65 13.38 -32.42 -25.66
CA SER A 65 14.63 -32.13 -24.93
C SER A 65 15.36 -33.40 -24.49
N THR A 66 14.61 -34.47 -24.18
CA THR A 66 15.17 -35.76 -23.69
C THR A 66 15.96 -36.53 -24.75
N LEU A 67 15.95 -36.12 -26.01
CA LEU A 67 16.81 -36.69 -27.05
C LEU A 67 18.27 -36.22 -26.98
N ARG A 68 18.58 -35.23 -26.13
CA ARG A 68 19.94 -34.73 -25.98
C ARG A 68 20.76 -35.55 -25.00
N LYS A 69 21.86 -36.12 -25.49
CA LYS A 69 22.86 -36.83 -24.68
C LYS A 69 23.43 -35.99 -23.53
N ASP A 70 23.55 -34.67 -23.73
CA ASP A 70 24.13 -33.72 -22.78
C ASP A 70 23.09 -33.00 -21.88
N LEU A 71 21.82 -33.45 -21.87
CA LEU A 71 20.75 -32.79 -21.10
C LEU A 71 21.05 -32.73 -19.60
N PHE A 72 21.54 -33.83 -19.03
CA PHE A 72 21.81 -33.92 -17.59
C PHE A 72 22.90 -32.93 -17.16
N ASP A 73 23.94 -32.75 -17.98
CA ASP A 73 25.01 -31.79 -17.70
C ASP A 73 24.54 -30.34 -17.80
N ILE A 74 23.60 -30.06 -18.70
CA ILE A 74 22.96 -28.75 -18.80
C ILE A 74 22.15 -28.46 -17.52
N ILE A 75 21.35 -29.44 -17.05
CA ILE A 75 20.56 -29.30 -15.82
C ILE A 75 21.49 -29.09 -14.61
N LYS A 76 22.57 -29.88 -14.48
CA LYS A 76 23.59 -29.71 -13.44
C LYS A 76 24.19 -28.30 -13.44
N GLU A 77 24.56 -27.78 -14.62
CA GLU A 77 25.11 -26.43 -14.73
C GLU A 77 24.10 -25.36 -14.29
N ILE A 78 22.84 -25.44 -14.73
CA ILE A 78 21.80 -24.47 -14.32
C ILE A 78 21.64 -24.46 -12.79
N ASN A 79 21.59 -25.64 -12.18
CA ASN A 79 21.47 -25.77 -10.73
C ASN A 79 22.70 -25.23 -9.99
N SER A 80 23.91 -25.48 -10.50
CA SER A 80 25.16 -24.92 -9.93
C SER A 80 25.19 -23.38 -9.94
N LEU A 81 24.43 -22.76 -10.85
CA LEU A 81 24.31 -21.31 -10.95
C LEU A 81 23.26 -20.72 -9.98
N GLY A 82 22.52 -21.56 -9.24
CA GLY A 82 21.45 -21.15 -8.33
C GLY A 82 20.16 -20.78 -9.05
N ILE A 83 19.97 -21.24 -10.29
CA ILE A 83 18.80 -20.94 -11.12
C ILE A 83 17.87 -22.16 -11.11
N SER A 84 16.55 -21.94 -10.98
CA SER A 84 15.58 -23.04 -10.99
C SER A 84 15.40 -23.62 -12.41
N THR A 85 15.47 -24.94 -12.52
CA THR A 85 15.27 -25.69 -13.77
C THR A 85 13.83 -26.18 -13.94
N HIS A 86 13.31 -26.04 -15.16
CA HIS A 86 12.05 -26.65 -15.57
C HIS A 86 12.22 -27.38 -16.90
N LEU A 87 11.94 -28.67 -16.95
CA LEU A 87 12.03 -29.47 -18.17
C LEU A 87 10.64 -29.68 -18.77
N LEU A 88 10.42 -29.30 -20.02
CA LEU A 88 9.23 -29.68 -20.79
C LEU A 88 9.56 -30.91 -21.65
N THR A 89 8.77 -31.97 -21.53
CA THR A 89 8.96 -33.25 -22.24
C THR A 89 7.64 -33.94 -22.55
N ASN A 90 7.63 -34.76 -23.59
CA ASN A 90 6.55 -35.71 -23.87
C ASN A 90 6.56 -36.95 -22.95
N GLY A 91 7.64 -37.15 -22.19
CA GLY A 91 7.76 -38.22 -21.20
C GLY A 91 8.00 -39.62 -21.76
N TYR A 92 8.15 -39.79 -23.08
CA TYR A 92 8.33 -41.10 -23.72
C TYR A 92 9.61 -41.82 -23.28
N LEU A 93 10.67 -41.07 -22.97
CA LEU A 93 11.97 -41.61 -22.52
C LEU A 93 12.13 -41.66 -20.99
N LEU A 94 11.09 -41.34 -20.21
CA LEU A 94 11.14 -41.37 -18.75
C LEU A 94 11.06 -42.81 -18.19
N ASN A 95 12.07 -43.62 -18.49
CA ASN A 95 12.29 -44.89 -17.78
C ASN A 95 13.05 -44.63 -16.46
N ASP A 96 13.16 -45.68 -15.65
CA ASP A 96 13.70 -45.65 -14.30
C ASP A 96 15.12 -45.02 -14.26
N SER A 97 16.05 -45.50 -15.10
CA SER A 97 17.41 -44.97 -15.21
C SER A 97 17.45 -43.50 -15.67
N TYR A 98 16.60 -43.13 -16.63
CA TYR A 98 16.52 -41.75 -17.11
C TYR A 98 16.00 -40.80 -16.02
N CYS A 99 15.01 -41.24 -15.26
CA CYS A 99 14.46 -40.48 -14.14
C CYS A 99 15.51 -40.28 -13.04
N ASP A 100 16.28 -41.31 -12.70
CA ASP A 100 17.37 -41.20 -11.72
C ASP A 100 18.43 -40.19 -12.18
N ASN A 101 18.79 -40.20 -13.47
CA ASN A 101 19.72 -39.21 -14.02
C ASN A 101 19.17 -37.77 -13.98
N LEU A 102 17.87 -37.56 -14.20
CA LEU A 102 17.24 -36.23 -14.03
C LEU A 102 17.26 -35.76 -12.57
N ILE A 103 16.97 -36.66 -11.63
CA ILE A 103 16.99 -36.38 -10.19
C ILE A 103 18.41 -36.03 -9.74
N ASN A 104 19.39 -36.85 -10.11
CA ASN A 104 20.81 -36.66 -9.79
C ASN A 104 21.39 -35.39 -10.44
N ALA A 105 20.87 -34.98 -11.60
CA ALA A 105 21.22 -33.71 -12.21
C ALA A 105 20.67 -32.49 -11.43
N GLY A 106 19.73 -32.70 -10.52
CA GLY A 106 19.13 -31.69 -9.65
C GLY A 106 17.85 -31.06 -10.22
N LEU A 107 17.16 -31.70 -11.15
CA LEU A 107 15.95 -31.14 -11.76
C LEU A 107 14.93 -30.69 -10.68
N ASN A 108 14.46 -29.44 -10.77
CA ASN A 108 13.51 -28.90 -9.78
C ASN A 108 12.06 -29.20 -10.14
N SER A 109 11.70 -29.08 -11.42
CA SER A 109 10.32 -29.26 -11.88
C SER A 109 10.27 -29.81 -13.31
N ILE A 110 9.21 -30.53 -13.62
CA ILE A 110 8.99 -31.14 -14.94
C ILE A 110 7.57 -30.87 -15.42
N GLY A 111 7.44 -30.45 -16.68
CA GLY A 111 6.18 -30.35 -17.39
C GLY A 111 6.06 -31.50 -18.38
N VAL A 112 4.98 -32.27 -18.26
CA VAL A 112 4.69 -33.41 -19.13
C VAL A 112 3.54 -33.10 -20.07
N SER A 113 3.72 -33.38 -21.36
CA SER A 113 2.67 -33.27 -22.37
C SER A 113 1.71 -34.45 -22.23
N PHE A 114 0.58 -34.24 -21.53
CA PHE A 114 -0.36 -35.30 -21.19
C PHE A 114 -1.79 -34.92 -21.62
N HIS A 115 -2.26 -35.55 -22.70
CA HIS A 115 -3.40 -35.08 -23.49
C HIS A 115 -4.73 -35.82 -23.30
N SER A 116 -4.77 -36.95 -22.60
CA SER A 116 -6.01 -37.65 -22.24
C SER A 116 -5.71 -38.73 -21.18
N PRO A 117 -6.60 -39.00 -20.21
CA PRO A 117 -6.48 -40.14 -19.30
C PRO A 117 -6.82 -41.48 -19.98
N THR A 118 -7.33 -41.43 -21.21
CA THR A 118 -7.67 -42.58 -22.05
C THR A 118 -6.46 -42.91 -22.94
N PRO A 119 -5.84 -44.10 -22.81
CA PRO A 119 -4.60 -44.45 -23.51
C PRO A 119 -4.67 -44.29 -25.03
N GLU A 120 -5.75 -44.76 -25.64
CA GLU A 120 -5.95 -44.75 -27.10
C GLU A 120 -6.03 -43.32 -27.63
N ILE A 121 -6.75 -42.44 -26.92
CA ILE A 121 -6.89 -41.02 -27.29
C ILE A 121 -5.54 -40.30 -27.15
N HIS A 122 -4.82 -40.55 -26.06
CA HIS A 122 -3.49 -39.95 -25.86
C HIS A 122 -2.50 -40.39 -26.94
N ASP A 123 -2.39 -41.69 -27.20
CA ASP A 123 -1.48 -42.26 -28.19
C ASP A 123 -1.80 -41.78 -29.60
N ASN A 124 -3.10 -41.70 -29.94
CA ASN A 124 -3.54 -41.15 -31.22
C ASN A 124 -3.12 -39.67 -31.37
N ILE A 125 -3.38 -38.84 -30.35
CA ILE A 125 -2.99 -37.43 -30.35
C ILE A 125 -1.46 -37.25 -30.48
N CYS A 126 -0.68 -38.13 -29.84
CA CYS A 126 0.79 -38.12 -29.86
C CYS A 126 1.41 -38.79 -31.11
N GLY A 127 0.62 -39.56 -31.86
CA GLY A 127 1.03 -40.27 -33.07
C GLY A 127 1.88 -41.52 -32.82
N ILE A 128 1.99 -42.02 -31.58
CA ILE A 128 2.82 -43.20 -31.23
C ILE A 128 2.09 -44.07 -30.20
N LYS A 129 1.87 -45.34 -30.55
CA LYS A 129 1.29 -46.36 -29.66
C LYS A 129 2.21 -46.65 -28.47
N GLY A 130 1.63 -46.79 -27.28
CA GLY A 130 2.32 -47.03 -26.01
C GLY A 130 2.92 -45.79 -25.35
N SER A 131 2.72 -44.59 -25.90
CA SER A 131 3.25 -43.34 -25.34
C SER A 131 2.64 -43.02 -23.96
N PHE A 132 1.34 -43.27 -23.79
CA PHE A 132 0.62 -43.13 -22.53
C PHE A 132 1.25 -43.94 -21.41
N HIS A 133 1.47 -45.24 -21.64
CA HIS A 133 1.99 -46.14 -20.61
C HIS A 133 3.42 -45.80 -20.20
N LYS A 134 4.27 -45.40 -21.16
CA LYS A 134 5.62 -44.92 -20.88
C LYS A 134 5.60 -43.65 -20.02
N LEU A 135 4.76 -42.68 -20.37
CA LEU A 135 4.59 -41.45 -19.61
C LEU A 135 4.12 -41.72 -18.17
N ILE A 136 3.07 -42.54 -18.01
CA ILE A 136 2.53 -42.92 -16.69
C ILE A 136 3.58 -43.63 -15.83
N LYS A 137 4.34 -44.57 -16.42
CA LYS A 137 5.43 -45.26 -15.71
C LYS A 137 6.47 -44.26 -15.20
N GLY A 138 6.91 -43.34 -16.04
CA GLY A 138 7.87 -42.30 -15.68
C GLY A 138 7.37 -41.35 -14.59
N ILE A 139 6.12 -40.87 -14.68
CA ILE A 139 5.50 -40.03 -13.65
C ILE A 139 5.47 -40.75 -12.30
N LYS A 140 5.02 -42.01 -12.27
CA LYS A 140 4.96 -42.81 -11.04
C LYS A 140 6.35 -43.00 -10.44
N TYR A 141 7.35 -43.31 -11.26
CA TYR A 141 8.72 -43.50 -10.81
C TYR A 141 9.30 -42.20 -10.22
N LEU A 142 9.19 -41.07 -10.92
CA LEU A 142 9.64 -39.77 -10.43
C LEU A 142 8.99 -39.38 -9.11
N LYS A 143 7.66 -39.56 -8.97
CA LYS A 143 6.96 -39.26 -7.72
C LYS A 143 7.30 -40.19 -6.58
N ASN A 144 7.67 -41.44 -6.87
CA ASN A 144 8.12 -42.37 -5.85
C ASN A 144 9.53 -42.02 -5.35
N LYS A 145 10.47 -41.76 -6.27
CA LYS A 145 11.87 -41.45 -5.93
C LYS A 145 12.08 -40.03 -5.39
N LYS A 146 11.29 -39.06 -5.84
CA LYS A 146 11.39 -37.64 -5.45
C LYS A 146 9.99 -37.06 -5.20
N PRO A 147 9.34 -37.37 -4.06
CA PRO A 147 7.95 -36.96 -3.79
C PRO A 147 7.68 -35.45 -3.94
N GLU A 148 8.67 -34.63 -3.66
CA GLU A 148 8.64 -33.18 -3.70
C GLU A 148 8.82 -32.57 -5.10
N ILE A 149 9.17 -33.36 -6.13
CA ILE A 149 9.32 -32.85 -7.49
C ILE A 149 7.99 -32.26 -8.00
N GLU A 150 8.02 -31.03 -8.52
CA GLU A 150 6.82 -30.41 -9.10
C GLU A 150 6.58 -30.99 -10.49
N ILE A 151 5.45 -31.69 -10.67
CA ILE A 151 5.02 -32.21 -11.97
C ILE A 151 3.79 -31.44 -12.44
N ASN A 152 3.89 -30.89 -13.66
CA ASN A 152 2.87 -30.09 -14.29
C ASN A 152 2.39 -30.75 -15.58
N ILE A 153 1.10 -30.99 -15.73
CA ILE A 153 0.52 -31.46 -16.99
C ILE A 153 0.30 -30.26 -17.91
N THR A 154 0.79 -30.38 -19.14
CA THR A 154 0.40 -29.51 -20.26
C THR A 154 -0.62 -30.26 -21.11
N TYR A 155 -1.87 -29.80 -21.07
CA TYR A 155 -3.01 -30.42 -21.74
C TYR A 155 -3.48 -29.52 -22.88
N THR A 156 -3.09 -29.83 -24.12
CA THR A 156 -3.62 -29.12 -25.29
C THR A 156 -5.05 -29.60 -25.58
N LEU A 157 -6.01 -28.67 -25.61
CA LEU A 157 -7.43 -28.91 -25.83
C LEU A 157 -7.74 -29.05 -27.32
N HIS A 158 -8.47 -30.12 -27.65
CA HIS A 158 -8.94 -30.49 -28.98
C HIS A 158 -10.38 -31.00 -28.93
N SER A 159 -11.00 -31.10 -30.11
CA SER A 159 -12.28 -31.80 -30.32
C SER A 159 -12.27 -33.23 -29.78
N LEU A 160 -11.11 -33.91 -29.85
CA LEU A 160 -10.93 -35.31 -29.45
C LEU A 160 -10.81 -35.54 -27.93
N ASN A 161 -10.48 -34.51 -27.13
CA ASN A 161 -10.10 -34.72 -25.72
C ASN A 161 -10.77 -33.76 -24.72
N TYR A 162 -11.56 -32.78 -25.14
CA TYR A 162 -12.10 -31.78 -24.20
C TYR A 162 -13.02 -32.40 -23.12
N LEU A 163 -13.78 -33.44 -23.47
CA LEU A 163 -14.66 -34.18 -22.53
C LEU A 163 -13.88 -34.93 -21.43
N ASP A 164 -12.65 -35.33 -21.73
CA ASP A 164 -11.79 -36.07 -20.82
C ASP A 164 -11.14 -35.20 -19.74
N SER A 165 -11.35 -33.88 -19.77
CA SER A 165 -10.73 -32.95 -18.83
C SER A 165 -11.09 -33.23 -17.36
N ASN A 166 -12.35 -33.58 -17.06
CA ASN A 166 -12.73 -33.96 -15.69
C ASN A 166 -12.01 -35.25 -15.26
N LYS A 167 -11.97 -36.27 -16.13
CA LYS A 167 -11.25 -37.53 -15.87
C LYS A 167 -9.75 -37.31 -15.67
N MET A 168 -9.16 -36.39 -16.43
CA MET A 168 -7.76 -36.01 -16.28
C MET A 168 -7.47 -35.44 -14.89
N LEU A 169 -8.39 -34.66 -14.31
CA LEU A 169 -8.24 -34.14 -12.95
C LEU A 169 -8.19 -35.27 -11.91
N PHE A 170 -9.05 -36.28 -12.03
CA PHE A 170 -9.04 -37.45 -11.15
C PHE A 170 -7.75 -38.26 -11.29
N LEU A 171 -7.29 -38.50 -12.53
CA LEU A 171 -6.03 -39.20 -12.78
C LEU A 171 -4.83 -38.43 -12.22
N ALA A 172 -4.79 -37.12 -12.44
CA ALA A 172 -3.76 -36.23 -11.91
C ALA A 172 -3.69 -36.29 -10.37
N ASN A 173 -4.84 -36.34 -9.69
CA ASN A 173 -4.91 -36.53 -8.24
C ASN A 173 -4.31 -37.87 -7.81
N LYS A 174 -4.68 -38.97 -8.49
CA LYS A 174 -4.13 -40.31 -8.22
C LYS A 174 -2.60 -40.36 -8.42
N LEU A 175 -2.09 -39.60 -9.38
CA LEU A 175 -0.66 -39.50 -9.70
C LEU A 175 0.08 -38.42 -8.89
N LYS A 176 -0.60 -37.74 -7.94
CA LYS A 176 -0.03 -36.66 -7.11
C LYS A 176 0.56 -35.49 -7.93
N ILE A 177 -0.06 -35.17 -9.06
CA ILE A 177 0.33 -34.06 -9.95
C ILE A 177 0.04 -32.72 -9.27
N ASN A 178 0.91 -31.74 -9.46
CA ASN A 178 0.82 -30.44 -8.79
C ASN A 178 -0.07 -29.46 -9.55
N LYS A 179 -0.06 -29.53 -10.88
CA LYS A 179 -0.75 -28.57 -11.74
C LYS A 179 -1.22 -29.20 -13.04
N ILE A 180 -2.36 -28.74 -13.55
CA ILE A 180 -2.82 -29.00 -14.92
C ILE A 180 -2.99 -27.66 -15.64
N ASN A 181 -2.40 -27.54 -16.82
CA ASN A 181 -2.59 -26.40 -17.71
C ASN A 181 -3.34 -26.83 -18.97
N TYR A 182 -4.63 -26.50 -19.02
CA TYR A 182 -5.48 -26.64 -20.21
C TYR A 182 -5.23 -25.47 -21.16
N SER A 183 -4.56 -25.74 -22.27
CA SER A 183 -4.22 -24.74 -23.29
C SER A 183 -5.03 -24.94 -24.56
N LEU A 184 -5.48 -23.84 -25.15
CA LEU A 184 -6.19 -23.90 -26.43
C LEU A 184 -5.18 -24.09 -27.56
N THR A 185 -5.60 -24.80 -28.60
CA THR A 185 -4.81 -24.90 -29.84
C THR A 185 -4.87 -23.58 -30.59
N ILE A 186 -3.72 -23.01 -30.93
CA ILE A 186 -3.66 -21.80 -31.75
C ILE A 186 -3.43 -22.22 -33.20
N PHE A 187 -4.43 -22.04 -34.04
CA PHE A 187 -4.39 -22.31 -35.48
C PHE A 187 -3.80 -21.09 -36.19
N LEU A 188 -2.48 -20.96 -36.18
CA LEU A 188 -1.77 -19.84 -36.83
C LEU A 188 -1.41 -20.13 -38.29
N ASP A 189 -1.45 -21.40 -38.69
CA ASP A 189 -1.10 -21.86 -40.04
C ASP A 189 -2.01 -23.00 -40.48
N ASN A 190 -2.13 -23.22 -41.79
CA ASN A 190 -2.99 -24.25 -42.40
C ASN A 190 -2.48 -25.70 -42.19
N SER A 191 -1.42 -25.89 -41.40
CA SER A 191 -0.70 -27.14 -41.20
C SER A 191 -1.27 -28.05 -40.10
N ILE A 192 -2.21 -27.55 -39.30
CA ILE A 192 -2.89 -28.30 -38.24
C ILE A 192 -4.20 -28.86 -38.78
N ASP A 193 -4.43 -30.16 -38.58
CA ASP A 193 -5.65 -30.86 -39.02
C ASP A 193 -6.91 -30.15 -38.50
N GLU A 194 -7.78 -29.69 -39.42
CA GLU A 194 -9.05 -29.03 -39.11
C GLU A 194 -9.92 -29.88 -38.19
N LYS A 195 -9.80 -31.22 -38.24
CA LYS A 195 -10.55 -32.14 -37.38
C LYS A 195 -10.24 -31.95 -35.89
N LEU A 196 -9.10 -31.38 -35.52
CA LEU A 196 -8.73 -31.09 -34.13
C LEU A 196 -9.39 -29.81 -33.58
N LYS A 197 -9.94 -28.97 -34.47
CA LYS A 197 -10.57 -27.70 -34.10
C LYS A 197 -11.89 -27.95 -33.39
N MET A 198 -12.02 -27.42 -32.18
CA MET A 198 -13.27 -27.49 -31.43
C MET A 198 -14.34 -26.61 -32.10
N SER A 199 -15.53 -27.18 -32.28
CA SER A 199 -16.70 -26.43 -32.76
C SER A 199 -17.17 -25.40 -31.72
N LYS A 200 -18.00 -24.45 -32.15
CA LYS A 200 -18.65 -23.49 -31.23
C LYS A 200 -19.33 -24.19 -30.06
N ILE A 201 -20.11 -25.22 -30.36
CA ILE A 201 -20.87 -26.01 -29.37
C ILE A 201 -19.91 -26.68 -28.38
N GLN A 202 -18.81 -27.26 -28.86
CA GLN A 202 -17.81 -27.91 -27.99
C GLN A 202 -17.10 -26.89 -27.08
N LEU A 203 -16.85 -25.68 -27.56
CA LEU A 203 -16.27 -24.61 -26.74
C LEU A 203 -17.27 -24.08 -25.72
N GLU A 204 -18.55 -23.94 -26.07
CA GLU A 204 -19.63 -23.63 -25.11
C GLU A 204 -19.69 -24.68 -24.01
N ASP A 205 -19.70 -25.95 -24.40
CA ASP A 205 -19.76 -27.09 -23.49
C ASP A 205 -18.55 -27.10 -22.55
N PHE A 206 -17.35 -26.93 -23.10
CA PHE A 206 -16.14 -26.85 -22.30
C PHE A 206 -16.17 -25.67 -21.31
N TYR A 207 -16.39 -24.43 -21.77
CA TYR A 207 -16.26 -23.25 -20.90
C TYR A 207 -17.43 -23.05 -19.94
N PHE A 208 -18.65 -23.47 -20.28
CA PHE A 208 -19.81 -23.25 -19.42
C PHE A 208 -20.22 -24.46 -18.59
N LYS A 209 -19.81 -25.68 -18.97
CA LYS A 209 -20.12 -26.88 -18.19
C LYS A 209 -18.87 -27.49 -17.54
N ILE A 210 -17.81 -27.69 -18.31
CA ILE A 210 -16.61 -28.41 -17.81
C ILE A 210 -15.73 -27.51 -16.95
N VAL A 211 -15.38 -26.30 -17.41
CA VAL A 211 -14.50 -25.37 -16.70
C VAL A 211 -15.03 -25.01 -15.30
N PRO A 212 -16.31 -24.69 -15.09
CA PRO A 212 -16.82 -24.41 -13.75
C PRO A 212 -16.68 -25.61 -12.82
N ASN A 213 -16.86 -26.83 -13.32
CA ASN A 213 -16.67 -28.05 -12.52
C ASN A 213 -15.19 -28.23 -12.13
N LEU A 214 -14.28 -28.12 -13.09
CA LEU A 214 -12.83 -28.20 -12.85
C LEU A 214 -12.39 -27.17 -11.79
N LEU A 215 -12.80 -25.90 -11.95
CA LEU A 215 -12.41 -24.83 -11.05
C LEU A 215 -13.00 -24.97 -9.64
N LYS A 216 -14.20 -25.54 -9.48
CA LYS A 216 -14.77 -25.88 -8.16
C LYS A 216 -13.96 -26.97 -7.46
N GLN A 217 -13.47 -27.95 -8.22
CA GLN A 217 -12.72 -29.10 -7.71
C GLN A 217 -11.22 -28.81 -7.44
N GLU A 218 -10.67 -27.70 -7.97
CA GLU A 218 -9.27 -27.27 -7.79
C GLU A 218 -8.80 -27.31 -6.32
N LYS A 219 -9.61 -26.74 -5.42
CA LYS A 219 -9.30 -26.66 -3.98
C LYS A 219 -9.44 -28.02 -3.28
N LEU A 220 -10.35 -28.87 -3.75
CA LEU A 220 -10.62 -30.19 -3.17
C LEU A 220 -9.44 -31.15 -3.41
N PHE A 221 -8.94 -31.22 -4.64
CA PHE A 221 -7.84 -32.11 -5.01
C PHE A 221 -6.45 -31.52 -4.73
N LYS A 222 -6.35 -30.25 -4.29
CA LYS A 222 -5.09 -29.52 -4.10
C LYS A 222 -4.21 -29.49 -5.37
N ILE A 223 -4.84 -29.51 -6.54
CA ILE A 223 -4.18 -29.43 -7.85
C ILE A 223 -4.45 -28.04 -8.40
N ASN A 224 -3.39 -27.32 -8.79
CA ASN A 224 -3.55 -26.01 -9.42
C ASN A 224 -4.08 -26.17 -10.85
N ILE A 225 -5.20 -25.54 -11.18
CA ILE A 225 -5.83 -25.65 -12.49
C ILE A 225 -5.68 -24.31 -13.23
N SER A 226 -4.86 -24.34 -14.27
CA SER A 226 -4.73 -23.26 -15.22
C SER A 226 -5.53 -23.61 -16.46
N ILE A 227 -6.46 -22.75 -16.82
CA ILE A 227 -7.25 -22.87 -18.05
C ILE A 227 -6.97 -21.59 -18.83
N GLU A 228 -6.47 -21.76 -20.05
CA GLU A 228 -6.32 -20.70 -21.03
C GLU A 228 -7.72 -20.18 -21.38
N PRO A 229 -8.07 -18.92 -21.08
CA PRO A 229 -9.42 -18.44 -21.31
C PRO A 229 -9.65 -17.97 -22.75
N ILE A 230 -10.83 -18.27 -23.30
CA ILE A 230 -11.37 -17.56 -24.48
C ILE A 230 -11.56 -16.07 -24.17
N PHE A 231 -11.95 -15.77 -22.93
CA PHE A 231 -12.16 -14.43 -22.41
C PHE A 231 -10.88 -13.86 -21.77
N PRO A 232 -10.21 -12.89 -22.41
CA PRO A 232 -8.93 -12.38 -21.94
C PRO A 232 -8.97 -11.81 -20.51
N VAL A 233 -10.10 -11.21 -20.13
CA VAL A 233 -10.38 -10.67 -18.79
C VAL A 233 -10.27 -11.71 -17.67
N LEU A 234 -10.38 -13.00 -18.00
CA LEU A 234 -10.29 -14.10 -17.04
C LEU A 234 -8.84 -14.50 -16.75
N TRP A 235 -7.87 -13.99 -17.52
CA TRP A 235 -6.48 -14.42 -17.41
C TRP A 235 -5.89 -14.07 -16.05
N GLY A 236 -5.40 -15.09 -15.35
CA GLY A 236 -4.75 -14.91 -14.06
C GLY A 236 -5.66 -14.44 -12.91
N LYS A 237 -6.98 -14.45 -13.09
CA LYS A 237 -7.98 -14.19 -12.04
C LYS A 237 -8.23 -15.47 -11.21
N SER A 238 -8.81 -15.32 -10.02
CA SER A 238 -9.16 -16.48 -9.17
C SER A 238 -10.17 -17.40 -9.86
N SER A 239 -10.15 -18.69 -9.49
CA SER A 239 -11.11 -19.70 -9.92
C SER A 239 -12.55 -19.17 -9.80
N ASP A 240 -12.87 -18.57 -8.65
CA ASP A 240 -14.17 -18.00 -8.35
C ASP A 240 -14.55 -16.87 -9.35
N TYR A 241 -13.66 -15.92 -9.61
CA TYR A 241 -13.91 -14.84 -10.58
C TYR A 241 -14.14 -15.37 -12.00
N LYS A 242 -13.35 -16.39 -12.39
CA LYS A 242 -13.50 -17.03 -13.70
C LYS A 242 -14.88 -17.67 -13.84
N ILE A 243 -15.33 -18.41 -12.83
CA ILE A 243 -16.67 -19.03 -12.80
C ILE A 243 -17.75 -17.96 -12.95
N ASN A 244 -17.70 -16.90 -12.15
CA ASN A 244 -18.77 -15.89 -12.11
C ASN A 244 -18.87 -15.09 -13.41
N GLN A 245 -17.74 -14.79 -14.03
CA GLN A 245 -17.74 -14.13 -15.33
C GLN A 245 -18.19 -15.05 -16.46
N LEU A 246 -17.84 -16.33 -16.44
CA LEU A 246 -18.36 -17.31 -17.41
C LEU A 246 -19.90 -17.36 -17.29
N THR A 247 -20.45 -17.43 -16.08
CA THR A 247 -21.91 -17.45 -15.89
C THR A 247 -22.60 -16.14 -16.28
N SER A 248 -21.99 -14.98 -16.04
CA SER A 248 -22.62 -13.67 -16.28
C SER A 248 -22.49 -13.15 -17.72
N ASN A 249 -21.56 -13.68 -18.51
CA ASN A 249 -21.24 -13.19 -19.86
C ASN A 249 -21.56 -14.19 -20.98
N GLN A 250 -22.50 -15.11 -20.75
CA GLN A 250 -22.94 -16.07 -21.77
C GLN A 250 -23.37 -15.37 -23.08
N ASN A 251 -24.02 -14.19 -22.99
CA ASN A 251 -24.40 -13.36 -24.14
C ASN A 251 -23.20 -12.69 -24.86
N SER A 252 -22.11 -12.42 -24.14
CA SER A 252 -20.88 -11.83 -24.70
C SER A 252 -19.94 -12.88 -25.31
N PHE A 253 -20.22 -14.16 -25.11
CA PHE A 253 -19.39 -15.29 -25.55
C PHE A 253 -19.21 -15.36 -27.06
N ASN A 254 -20.31 -15.12 -27.81
CA ASN A 254 -20.34 -15.16 -29.27
C ASN A 254 -19.27 -14.25 -29.89
N LYS A 255 -18.99 -13.10 -29.26
CA LYS A 255 -18.00 -12.14 -29.74
C LYS A 255 -16.56 -12.68 -29.70
N TYR A 256 -16.21 -13.44 -28.66
CA TYR A 256 -14.86 -13.99 -28.48
C TYR A 256 -14.69 -15.37 -29.16
N ILE A 257 -15.76 -16.13 -29.28
CA ILE A 257 -15.79 -17.39 -30.03
C ILE A 257 -15.63 -17.17 -31.52
N ASN A 258 -16.36 -16.19 -32.09
CA ASN A 258 -16.26 -15.89 -33.50
C ASN A 258 -14.82 -15.56 -33.89
N TYR A 259 -14.07 -14.97 -32.96
CA TYR A 259 -12.65 -14.72 -33.12
C TYR A 259 -11.79 -16.00 -33.11
N TYR A 260 -12.01 -16.93 -32.16
CA TYR A 260 -11.30 -18.23 -32.14
C TYR A 260 -11.64 -19.10 -33.37
N ILE A 261 -12.88 -19.05 -33.86
CA ILE A 261 -13.35 -19.87 -34.98
C ILE A 261 -12.96 -19.27 -36.33
N LYS A 262 -13.11 -17.96 -36.53
CA LYS A 262 -12.93 -17.29 -37.84
C LYS A 262 -11.53 -16.68 -38.06
N GLY A 263 -10.66 -16.66 -37.04
CA GLY A 263 -9.28 -16.15 -37.18
C GLY A 263 -9.14 -14.67 -37.57
N ASN A 264 -10.20 -13.87 -37.49
CA ASN A 264 -10.26 -12.59 -38.19
C ASN A 264 -9.63 -11.41 -37.40
N ASN A 265 -8.87 -10.56 -38.11
CA ASN A 265 -7.81 -9.68 -37.60
C ASN A 265 -8.20 -8.38 -36.85
N ASN A 266 -9.48 -8.12 -36.58
CA ASN A 266 -9.92 -6.84 -35.98
C ASN A 266 -10.78 -7.05 -34.74
N CYS A 267 -10.11 -7.30 -33.61
CA CYS A 267 -10.75 -7.36 -32.30
C CYS A 267 -10.37 -6.13 -31.47
N ASP A 268 -11.18 -5.06 -31.55
CA ASP A 268 -11.06 -3.84 -30.72
C ASP A 268 -11.37 -4.07 -29.22
N ILE A 269 -11.60 -5.32 -28.81
CA ILE A 269 -12.03 -5.69 -27.45
C ILE A 269 -10.87 -5.65 -26.44
N TYR A 270 -9.63 -5.83 -26.91
CA TYR A 270 -8.44 -5.80 -26.06
C TYR A 270 -8.03 -4.34 -25.76
N LYS A 271 -8.44 -3.80 -24.59
CA LYS A 271 -7.92 -2.50 -24.12
C LYS A 271 -6.40 -2.60 -23.90
N LYS A 272 -5.67 -1.85 -24.73
CA LYS A 272 -4.21 -1.85 -24.93
C LYS A 272 -3.44 -1.52 -23.64
N ARG A 273 -2.66 -2.47 -23.13
CA ARG A 273 -1.64 -2.26 -22.07
C ARG A 273 -0.27 -2.82 -22.51
N PRO A 274 0.86 -2.25 -22.03
CA PRO A 274 2.20 -2.69 -22.42
C PRO A 274 2.51 -4.13 -21.97
N CYS A 275 3.27 -4.85 -22.81
CA CYS A 275 3.65 -6.23 -22.55
C CYS A 275 4.73 -6.38 -21.47
N THR A 276 4.38 -6.94 -20.31
CA THR A 276 5.33 -7.29 -19.25
C THR A 276 6.20 -8.51 -19.58
N TYR A 277 5.84 -9.33 -20.58
CA TYR A 277 6.68 -10.45 -21.02
C TYR A 277 8.01 -9.90 -21.57
N VAL A 278 7.97 -8.80 -22.32
CA VAL A 278 9.17 -8.09 -22.84
C VAL A 278 10.08 -7.56 -21.72
N LEU A 279 9.52 -7.32 -20.54
CA LEU A 279 10.25 -6.82 -19.38
C LEU A 279 10.89 -7.94 -18.56
N LYS A 280 10.32 -9.14 -18.60
CA LYS A 280 10.58 -10.20 -17.61
C LYS A 280 10.89 -11.56 -18.21
N SER A 281 10.78 -11.74 -19.51
CA SER A 281 10.94 -13.04 -20.17
C SER A 281 11.56 -12.93 -21.57
N SER A 282 12.31 -13.96 -21.94
CA SER A 282 12.93 -14.11 -23.26
C SER A 282 13.00 -15.58 -23.65
N ARG A 283 13.19 -15.83 -24.95
CA ARG A 283 13.29 -17.18 -25.52
C ARG A 283 14.44 -17.24 -26.52
N ILE A 284 15.19 -18.33 -26.50
CA ILE A 284 16.28 -18.61 -27.44
C ILE A 284 15.95 -19.90 -28.19
N LEU A 285 15.91 -19.83 -29.51
CA LEU A 285 15.57 -20.92 -30.41
C LEU A 285 16.77 -21.83 -30.68
N ALA A 286 16.51 -23.02 -31.20
CA ALA A 286 17.55 -24.03 -31.43
C ALA A 286 18.60 -23.60 -32.48
N ASN A 287 18.25 -22.66 -33.36
CA ASN A 287 19.15 -22.03 -34.35
C ASN A 287 19.93 -20.82 -33.80
N GLY A 288 19.74 -20.47 -32.52
CA GLY A 288 20.40 -19.34 -31.85
C GLY A 288 19.64 -18.02 -31.91
N GLU A 289 18.49 -17.93 -32.60
CA GLU A 289 17.71 -16.70 -32.64
C GLU A 289 17.05 -16.41 -31.28
N VAL A 290 17.07 -15.14 -30.89
CA VAL A 290 16.38 -14.64 -29.70
C VAL A 290 15.02 -14.13 -30.12
N ALA A 291 14.00 -14.83 -29.67
CA ALA A 291 12.60 -14.57 -29.97
C ALA A 291 11.93 -13.80 -28.83
N LEU A 292 10.88 -13.06 -29.17
CA LEU A 292 10.14 -12.22 -28.23
C LEU A 292 9.24 -13.04 -27.29
N CYS A 293 8.55 -14.03 -27.83
CA CYS A 293 7.60 -14.91 -27.13
C CYS A 293 7.42 -16.27 -27.86
N CYS A 294 6.57 -17.15 -27.30
CA CYS A 294 6.23 -18.44 -27.91
C CYS A 294 5.53 -18.30 -29.28
N ASP A 295 4.74 -17.25 -29.49
CA ASP A 295 4.01 -17.03 -30.74
C ASP A 295 4.88 -16.34 -31.79
N SER A 296 6.14 -15.98 -31.44
CA SER A 296 7.05 -15.29 -32.35
C SER A 296 8.01 -16.22 -33.11
N GLU A 297 7.93 -17.53 -32.87
CA GLU A 297 8.76 -18.54 -33.58
C GLU A 297 8.52 -18.50 -35.09
N ASP A 298 7.29 -18.20 -35.51
CA ASP A 298 6.87 -18.17 -36.93
C ASP A 298 6.73 -16.72 -37.48
N ALA A 299 7.03 -15.70 -36.66
CA ALA A 299 6.69 -14.30 -36.92
C ALA A 299 7.80 -13.44 -37.55
N ASN A 300 8.97 -14.02 -37.86
CA ASN A 300 10.19 -13.28 -38.24
C ASN A 300 10.58 -12.14 -37.27
N PHE A 301 10.32 -12.28 -35.96
CA PHE A 301 10.66 -11.25 -34.96
C PHE A 301 12.01 -11.53 -34.27
N ASN A 302 13.09 -11.41 -35.03
CA ASN A 302 14.46 -11.67 -34.56
C ASN A 302 15.03 -10.46 -33.77
N LEU A 303 15.21 -10.64 -32.46
CA LEU A 303 15.77 -9.63 -31.54
C LEU A 303 17.30 -9.64 -31.50
N GLY A 304 17.92 -10.68 -32.06
CA GLY A 304 19.35 -10.93 -32.11
C GLY A 304 19.62 -12.43 -32.27
N ASN A 305 20.86 -12.81 -32.56
CA ASN A 305 21.26 -14.21 -32.63
C ASN A 305 22.49 -14.45 -31.73
N ILE A 306 22.41 -15.43 -30.83
CA ILE A 306 23.46 -15.79 -29.87
C ILE A 306 24.72 -16.38 -30.53
N ASN A 307 24.62 -16.77 -31.81
CA ASN A 307 25.78 -17.15 -32.59
C ASN A 307 26.70 -15.95 -32.83
N ASN A 308 26.13 -14.74 -32.95
CA ASN A 308 26.84 -13.52 -33.34
C ASN A 308 27.12 -12.58 -32.17
N LYS A 309 26.28 -12.58 -31.12
CA LYS A 309 26.38 -11.69 -29.95
C LYS A 309 26.10 -12.43 -28.65
N LYS A 310 26.61 -11.94 -27.51
CA LYS A 310 26.26 -12.49 -26.20
C LYS A 310 24.78 -12.19 -25.87
N PHE A 311 24.14 -13.08 -25.13
CA PHE A 311 22.73 -12.92 -24.78
C PHE A 311 22.51 -11.67 -23.90
N PHE A 312 23.46 -11.38 -23.02
CA PHE A 312 23.46 -10.15 -22.22
C PHE A 312 23.35 -8.88 -23.08
N ASP A 313 24.09 -8.82 -24.18
CA ASP A 313 24.11 -7.66 -25.08
C ASP A 313 22.80 -7.57 -25.89
N ILE A 314 22.27 -8.72 -26.31
CA ILE A 314 20.99 -8.79 -27.02
C ILE A 314 19.87 -8.28 -26.11
N TRP A 315 19.78 -8.73 -24.86
CA TRP A 315 18.75 -8.31 -23.89
C TRP A 315 18.82 -6.81 -23.55
N ASN A 316 20.01 -6.22 -23.59
CA ASN A 316 20.23 -4.80 -23.32
C ASN A 316 20.32 -3.95 -24.62
N SER A 317 20.01 -4.53 -25.78
CA SER A 317 20.08 -3.83 -27.06
C SER A 317 18.99 -2.77 -27.22
N GLU A 318 19.24 -1.81 -28.11
CA GLU A 318 18.28 -0.78 -28.51
C GLU A 318 16.96 -1.38 -29.02
N LYS A 319 17.00 -2.57 -29.65
CA LYS A 319 15.79 -3.30 -30.08
C LYS A 319 14.89 -3.65 -28.89
N TYR A 320 15.47 -4.18 -27.81
CA TYR A 320 14.72 -4.46 -26.57
C TYR A 320 14.28 -3.18 -25.87
N GLU A 321 15.12 -2.15 -25.83
CA GLU A 321 14.77 -0.86 -25.22
C GLU A 321 13.58 -0.19 -25.92
N LYS A 322 13.56 -0.18 -27.26
CA LYS A 322 12.43 0.29 -28.06
C LYS A 322 11.15 -0.46 -27.69
N LEU A 323 11.19 -1.79 -27.62
CA LEU A 323 10.02 -2.60 -27.26
C LEU A 323 9.51 -2.33 -25.83
N ARG A 324 10.40 -2.05 -24.87
CA ARG A 324 10.05 -1.73 -23.48
C ARG A 324 9.43 -0.34 -23.31
N ASN A 325 9.79 0.60 -24.18
CA ASN A 325 9.38 2.01 -24.09
C ASN A 325 8.12 2.35 -24.90
N LEU A 326 7.64 1.44 -25.75
CA LEU A 326 6.46 1.67 -26.58
C LEU A 326 5.18 1.66 -25.74
N LYS A 327 4.52 2.83 -25.65
CA LYS A 327 3.16 2.98 -25.09
C LYS A 327 2.13 2.15 -25.87
N ASN A 328 2.38 1.96 -27.16
CA ASN A 328 1.63 1.08 -28.07
C ASN A 328 2.64 0.17 -28.76
N PHE A 329 2.60 -1.12 -28.42
CA PHE A 329 3.47 -2.17 -28.96
C PHE A 329 3.43 -2.20 -30.51
N PRO A 330 4.52 -2.52 -31.23
CA PRO A 330 4.46 -2.68 -32.69
C PRO A 330 3.46 -3.78 -33.02
N LYS A 331 2.44 -3.44 -33.81
CA LYS A 331 1.33 -4.33 -34.12
C LYS A 331 1.74 -5.33 -35.21
N THR A 332 2.42 -6.40 -34.85
CA THR A 332 2.48 -7.58 -35.75
C THR A 332 1.09 -8.23 -35.81
N ASN A 333 0.82 -9.00 -36.87
CA ASN A 333 -0.42 -9.80 -36.95
C ASN A 333 -0.58 -10.68 -35.70
N LEU A 334 0.52 -11.25 -35.20
CA LEU A 334 0.56 -12.07 -33.99
C LEU A 334 0.23 -11.30 -32.70
N CYS A 335 0.71 -10.06 -32.55
CA CYS A 335 0.34 -9.23 -31.41
C CYS A 335 -1.11 -8.76 -31.45
N ARG A 336 -1.72 -8.61 -32.64
CA ARG A 336 -3.15 -8.31 -32.80
C ARG A 336 -4.03 -9.46 -32.33
N VAL A 337 -3.53 -10.69 -32.47
CA VAL A 337 -4.27 -11.91 -32.10
C VAL A 337 -3.97 -12.46 -30.70
N CYS A 338 -2.97 -11.89 -30.01
CA CYS A 338 -2.49 -12.38 -28.73
C CYS A 338 -3.49 -12.09 -27.59
N LYS A 339 -4.00 -13.16 -26.96
CA LYS A 339 -4.97 -13.09 -25.85
C LYS A 339 -4.36 -12.80 -24.48
N ARG A 340 -3.04 -12.66 -24.39
CA ARG A 340 -2.32 -12.44 -23.12
C ARG A 340 -2.58 -11.03 -22.61
N GLU A 341 -3.58 -10.89 -21.75
CA GLU A 341 -3.74 -9.69 -20.95
C GLU A 341 -2.65 -9.64 -19.87
N PHE A 342 -1.93 -8.53 -19.82
CA PHE A 342 -0.90 -8.28 -18.81
C PHE A 342 -1.53 -8.09 -17.44
N LYS A 343 -1.48 -9.17 -16.64
CA LYS A 343 -2.00 -9.30 -15.28
C LYS A 343 -2.08 -7.96 -14.54
N GLU A 344 -3.32 -7.51 -14.33
CA GLU A 344 -3.75 -7.07 -13.00
C GLU A 344 -3.63 -8.26 -12.05
N ASN A 345 -2.42 -8.50 -11.53
CA ASN A 345 -2.21 -9.23 -10.27
C ASN A 345 -0.82 -8.97 -9.70
N LEU A 346 -0.51 -7.67 -9.57
CA LEU A 346 0.14 -7.18 -8.35
C LEU A 346 -0.96 -6.54 -7.48
N LYS A 347 -1.87 -7.37 -6.93
CA LYS A 347 -2.28 -7.14 -5.55
C LYS A 347 -1.17 -7.69 -4.63
N GLN A 348 0.06 -7.23 -4.82
CA GLN A 348 0.77 -6.77 -3.62
C GLN A 348 -0.16 -5.68 -3.08
N GLN A 349 -0.53 -5.72 -1.80
CA GLN A 349 -1.11 -4.54 -1.17
C GLN A 349 -0.35 -3.34 -1.73
N LYS A 350 -1.03 -2.45 -2.46
CA LYS A 350 -0.37 -1.29 -3.06
C LYS A 350 0.13 -0.52 -1.86
N SER A 351 1.42 -0.69 -1.56
CA SER A 351 2.06 -0.09 -0.41
C SER A 351 1.75 1.39 -0.48
N LYS A 352 1.11 1.88 0.59
CA LYS A 352 0.74 3.29 0.67
C LYS A 352 2.00 4.11 0.51
N THR A 353 1.95 5.09 -0.38
CA THR A 353 3.14 5.82 -0.81
C THR A 353 3.12 7.24 -0.27
N ILE A 354 4.17 7.62 0.47
CA ILE A 354 4.37 8.95 1.04
C ILE A 354 5.51 9.63 0.27
N LEU A 355 5.28 10.83 -0.23
CA LEU A 355 6.26 11.66 -0.91
C LEU A 355 6.62 12.86 -0.04
N PHE A 356 7.90 13.11 0.19
CA PHE A 356 8.41 14.35 0.74
C PHE A 356 9.09 15.16 -0.36
N TYR A 357 8.86 16.46 -0.39
CA TYR A 357 9.58 17.40 -1.23
C TYR A 357 10.24 18.45 -0.35
N TYR A 358 11.54 18.69 -0.54
CA TYR A 358 12.21 19.83 0.10
C TYR A 358 13.19 20.50 -0.85
N HIS A 359 13.42 21.80 -0.62
CA HIS A 359 14.43 22.59 -1.32
C HIS A 359 15.37 23.26 -0.31
N HIS A 360 16.65 23.39 -0.67
CA HIS A 360 17.64 24.07 0.15
C HIS A 360 18.75 24.68 -0.73
N PHE A 361 19.38 25.75 -0.25
CA PHE A 361 20.50 26.45 -0.92
C PHE A 361 21.87 26.07 -0.34
N GLY A 362 22.01 24.84 0.19
CA GLY A 362 23.24 24.33 0.83
C GLY A 362 23.09 24.02 2.33
N GLY A 363 22.04 24.51 3.00
CA GLY A 363 21.75 24.13 4.39
C GLY A 363 21.28 22.67 4.54
N LEU A 364 21.68 22.00 5.62
CA LEU A 364 21.25 20.63 5.96
C LEU A 364 19.93 20.55 6.74
N GLY A 365 19.39 21.69 7.19
CA GLY A 365 18.27 21.72 8.14
C GLY A 365 17.01 21.01 7.66
N HIS A 366 16.59 21.28 6.41
CA HIS A 366 15.43 20.65 5.80
C HIS A 366 15.62 19.15 5.62
N GLY A 367 16.74 18.73 5.00
CA GLY A 367 17.05 17.32 4.81
C GLY A 367 17.14 16.53 6.12
N ASN A 368 17.70 17.12 7.19
CA ASN A 368 17.75 16.50 8.51
C ASN A 368 16.35 16.26 9.11
N ARG A 369 15.41 17.20 8.97
CA ARG A 369 14.03 17.01 9.45
C ARG A 369 13.32 15.90 8.68
N ILE A 370 13.41 15.93 7.35
CA ILE A 370 12.87 14.87 6.50
C ILE A 370 13.47 13.51 6.87
N LEU A 371 14.78 13.44 7.12
CA LEU A 371 15.45 12.22 7.58
C LEU A 371 14.87 11.73 8.91
N SER A 372 14.70 12.61 9.91
CA SER A 372 14.11 12.25 11.20
C SER A 372 12.70 11.70 11.06
N ILE A 373 11.86 12.31 10.20
CA ILE A 373 10.51 11.82 9.92
C ILE A 373 10.56 10.47 9.20
N CYS A 374 11.45 10.30 8.21
CA CYS A 374 11.62 9.02 7.51
C CYS A 374 12.05 7.89 8.46
N LYS A 375 12.93 8.18 9.43
CA LYS A 375 13.32 7.23 10.48
C LYS A 375 12.13 6.85 11.36
N ALA A 376 11.33 7.84 11.79
CA ALA A 376 10.14 7.60 12.59
C ALA A 376 9.11 6.73 11.84
N LEU A 377 8.84 7.03 10.57
CA LEU A 377 7.98 6.22 9.71
C LEU A 377 8.47 4.77 9.58
N ALA A 378 9.78 4.58 9.40
CA ALA A 378 10.37 3.25 9.31
C ALA A 378 10.31 2.46 10.64
N LYS A 379 10.27 3.15 11.79
CA LYS A 379 10.09 2.55 13.13
C LYS A 379 8.64 2.13 13.38
N GLU A 380 7.67 2.94 12.94
CA GLU A 380 6.24 2.70 13.19
C GLU A 380 5.59 1.69 12.23
N ASN A 381 5.95 1.70 10.93
CA ASN A 381 5.33 0.80 9.96
C ASN A 381 6.25 0.51 8.74
N ARG A 382 6.55 -0.76 8.49
CA ARG A 382 7.44 -1.20 7.39
C ARG A 382 6.73 -1.36 6.04
N ASP A 383 5.41 -1.20 5.99
CA ASP A 383 4.62 -1.45 4.79
C ASP A 383 4.42 -0.21 3.90
N TYR A 384 4.98 0.94 4.28
CA TYR A 384 4.89 2.19 3.49
C TYR A 384 6.08 2.41 2.58
N LYS A 385 5.81 2.93 1.40
CA LYS A 385 6.83 3.35 0.45
C LYS A 385 7.09 4.83 0.59
N VAL A 386 8.26 5.19 1.15
CA VAL A 386 8.65 6.58 1.33
C VAL A 386 9.54 7.04 0.18
N ILE A 387 9.24 8.20 -0.39
CA ILE A 387 9.98 8.84 -1.47
C ILE A 387 10.37 10.24 -1.02
N VAL A 388 11.60 10.64 -1.28
CA VAL A 388 12.09 11.98 -0.96
C VAL A 388 12.61 12.62 -2.24
N ILE A 389 12.03 13.76 -2.62
CA ILE A 389 12.49 14.59 -3.72
C ILE A 389 13.31 15.73 -3.13
N ASN A 390 14.62 15.70 -3.40
CA ASN A 390 15.54 16.80 -3.08
C ASN A 390 15.65 17.75 -4.28
N SER A 391 15.28 19.00 -4.06
CA SER A 391 15.31 20.07 -5.06
C SER A 391 16.57 20.94 -5.01
N GLY A 392 17.42 20.77 -3.98
CA GLY A 392 18.71 21.44 -3.83
C GLY A 392 19.89 20.56 -4.29
N SER A 393 21.11 20.97 -3.94
CA SER A 393 22.31 20.15 -4.19
C SER A 393 22.20 18.79 -3.48
N PRO A 394 22.69 17.68 -4.06
CA PRO A 394 22.69 16.38 -3.38
C PRO A 394 23.38 16.43 -2.01
N GLN A 395 22.81 15.74 -1.01
CA GLN A 395 23.29 15.67 0.38
C GLN A 395 23.54 14.21 0.80
N PRO A 396 24.54 13.52 0.22
CA PRO A 396 24.80 12.10 0.50
C PRO A 396 25.12 11.82 1.98
N GLU A 397 25.62 12.81 2.72
CA GLU A 397 25.98 12.72 4.13
C GLU A 397 24.79 12.37 5.02
N LEU A 398 23.58 12.79 4.64
CA LEU A 398 22.35 12.50 5.39
C LEU A 398 21.91 11.04 5.27
N ARG A 399 22.36 10.31 4.24
CA ARG A 399 22.02 8.90 4.00
C ARG A 399 20.50 8.61 4.02
N ILE A 400 19.70 9.54 3.49
CA ILE A 400 18.23 9.41 3.39
C ILE A 400 17.83 8.13 2.62
N ASN A 401 18.65 7.71 1.67
CA ASN A 401 18.47 6.48 0.89
C ASN A 401 18.38 5.18 1.73
N LYS A 402 18.81 5.21 3.01
CA LYS A 402 18.61 4.09 3.94
C LYS A 402 17.14 3.89 4.35
N TYR A 403 16.34 4.95 4.30
CA TYR A 403 14.96 4.95 4.81
C TYR A 403 13.92 5.28 3.74
N ALA A 404 14.34 5.88 2.61
CA ALA A 404 13.44 6.30 1.54
C ALA A 404 14.09 6.24 0.16
N ILE A 405 13.27 6.20 -0.89
CA ILE A 405 13.75 6.35 -2.27
C ILE A 405 14.06 7.83 -2.51
N LEU A 406 15.35 8.17 -2.63
CA LEU A 406 15.80 9.54 -2.86
C LEU A 406 15.87 9.87 -4.37
N ILE A 407 15.22 10.95 -4.77
CA ILE A 407 15.25 11.51 -6.14
C ILE A 407 15.86 12.91 -6.05
N ASN A 408 17.04 13.10 -6.64
CA ASN A 408 17.64 14.43 -6.74
C ASN A 408 17.21 15.09 -8.06
N LEU A 409 16.66 16.30 -7.97
CA LEU A 409 16.39 17.14 -9.14
C LEU A 409 17.67 17.89 -9.54
N PRO A 410 17.81 18.29 -10.82
CA PRO A 410 18.81 19.26 -11.24
C PRO A 410 18.77 20.50 -10.31
N PRO A 411 19.85 20.79 -9.56
CA PRO A 411 19.81 21.74 -8.45
C PRO A 411 19.79 23.19 -8.94
N PHE A 412 19.24 24.07 -8.11
CA PHE A 412 19.46 25.50 -8.19
C PHE A 412 20.33 25.97 -7.02
N ARG A 413 21.29 26.88 -7.25
CA ARG A 413 22.18 27.44 -6.22
C ARG A 413 21.93 28.93 -6.04
N ALA A 414 22.23 29.44 -4.85
CA ALA A 414 22.24 30.88 -4.59
C ALA A 414 23.54 31.49 -5.12
N ASN A 415 23.48 32.72 -5.65
CA ASN A 415 24.67 33.48 -6.01
C ASN A 415 25.39 34.00 -4.74
N LYS A 416 26.72 34.15 -4.78
CA LYS A 416 27.49 34.69 -3.63
C LYS A 416 26.88 36.02 -3.16
N GLY A 417 26.60 36.14 -1.87
CA GLY A 417 26.18 37.40 -1.24
C GLY A 417 24.71 37.83 -1.41
N LEU A 418 23.98 37.31 -2.40
CA LEU A 418 22.58 37.68 -2.66
C LEU A 418 21.72 36.42 -2.83
N PHE A 419 20.90 36.14 -1.81
CA PHE A 419 19.92 35.04 -1.80
C PHE A 419 18.75 35.20 -2.81
N SER A 420 18.80 36.18 -3.70
CA SER A 420 17.76 36.52 -4.70
C SER A 420 18.03 35.98 -6.11
N GLY A 421 19.28 35.64 -6.48
CA GLY A 421 19.63 35.14 -7.81
C GLY A 421 19.79 33.61 -7.85
N LEU A 422 19.07 32.94 -8.76
CA LEU A 422 19.34 31.55 -9.12
C LEU A 422 20.53 31.52 -10.08
N THR A 423 21.64 30.89 -9.70
CA THR A 423 22.76 30.66 -10.64
C THR A 423 22.76 29.26 -11.24
N SER A 424 23.23 29.18 -12.48
CA SER A 424 23.20 28.00 -13.32
C SER A 424 24.30 28.06 -14.38
N THR A 425 24.96 26.93 -14.65
CA THR A 425 25.84 26.73 -15.82
C THR A 425 25.06 26.38 -17.11
N GLU A 426 23.77 26.01 -17.01
CA GLU A 426 22.87 25.76 -18.15
C GLU A 426 21.84 26.89 -18.32
N LYS A 427 21.21 27.04 -19.48
CA LYS A 427 20.04 27.93 -19.65
C LYS A 427 18.90 27.52 -18.69
N THR A 428 18.43 28.44 -17.85
CA THR A 428 17.41 28.23 -16.80
C THR A 428 16.14 27.50 -17.28
N ASN A 429 15.66 27.80 -18.49
CA ASN A 429 14.47 27.19 -19.08
C ASN A 429 14.63 25.68 -19.34
N LEU A 430 15.81 25.25 -19.82
CA LEU A 430 16.10 23.83 -20.06
C LEU A 430 16.08 23.04 -18.75
N ARG A 431 16.58 23.63 -17.66
CA ARG A 431 16.57 23.02 -16.33
C ARG A 431 15.15 22.82 -15.79
N PHE A 432 14.29 23.84 -15.88
CA PHE A 432 12.87 23.69 -15.51
C PHE A 432 12.19 22.57 -16.31
N SER A 433 12.47 22.44 -17.61
CA SER A 433 11.95 21.35 -18.44
C SER A 433 12.41 19.97 -17.97
N LYS A 434 13.71 19.79 -17.68
CA LYS A 434 14.26 18.53 -17.13
C LYS A 434 13.61 18.18 -15.78
N ARG A 435 13.51 19.16 -14.87
CA ARG A 435 12.89 18.98 -13.55
C ARG A 435 11.42 18.57 -13.66
N LYS A 436 10.64 19.25 -14.50
CA LYS A 436 9.23 18.92 -14.79
C LYS A 436 9.07 17.49 -15.31
N LYS A 437 9.97 17.00 -16.19
CA LYS A 437 9.95 15.60 -16.65
C LYS A 437 10.16 14.62 -15.50
N ILE A 438 11.13 14.86 -14.62
CA ILE A 438 11.41 13.99 -13.45
C ILE A 438 10.22 13.98 -12.48
N LEU A 439 9.65 15.15 -12.18
CA LEU A 439 8.48 15.28 -11.31
C LEU A 439 7.27 14.52 -11.87
N ASN A 440 6.98 14.66 -13.17
CA ASN A 440 5.89 13.91 -13.81
C ASN A 440 6.14 12.38 -13.79
N GLN A 441 7.38 11.95 -14.03
CA GLN A 441 7.74 10.54 -13.93
C GLN A 441 7.59 10.00 -12.51
N ALA A 442 7.89 10.80 -11.49
CA ALA A 442 7.68 10.39 -10.09
C ALA A 442 6.19 10.13 -9.81
N ILE A 443 5.27 10.98 -10.30
CA ILE A 443 3.83 10.76 -10.16
C ILE A 443 3.41 9.46 -10.83
N ILE A 444 3.78 9.29 -12.11
CA ILE A 444 3.36 8.11 -12.90
C ILE A 444 3.92 6.81 -12.30
N ARG A 445 5.18 6.84 -11.85
CA ARG A 445 5.88 5.66 -11.33
C ARG A 445 5.40 5.25 -9.96
N PHE A 446 5.13 6.22 -9.09
CA PHE A 446 4.92 5.96 -7.68
C PHE A 446 3.49 6.18 -7.20
N ASN A 447 2.70 7.00 -7.90
CA ASN A 447 1.31 7.31 -7.59
C ASN A 447 1.09 7.56 -6.08
N PRO A 448 1.73 8.59 -5.51
CA PRO A 448 1.72 8.85 -4.06
C PRO A 448 0.30 9.07 -3.52
N ASP A 449 0.02 8.52 -2.34
CA ASP A 449 -1.23 8.73 -1.61
C ASP A 449 -1.16 10.04 -0.79
N ILE A 450 0.02 10.37 -0.26
CA ILE A 450 0.31 11.62 0.44
C ILE A 450 1.58 12.27 -0.12
N ALA A 451 1.58 13.60 -0.23
CA ALA A 451 2.77 14.42 -0.47
C ALA A 451 2.90 15.52 0.60
N VAL A 452 4.09 15.67 1.17
CA VAL A 452 4.44 16.73 2.14
C VAL A 452 5.49 17.65 1.53
N PHE A 453 5.15 18.93 1.43
CA PHE A 453 6.01 19.97 0.89
C PHE A 453 6.63 20.78 2.00
N GLU A 454 7.93 20.68 2.14
CA GLU A 454 8.63 21.41 3.19
C GLU A 454 8.81 22.88 2.82
N HIS A 455 8.29 23.71 3.71
CA HIS A 455 8.31 25.16 3.69
C HIS A 455 7.54 25.83 2.55
N PHE A 456 6.84 25.12 1.66
CA PHE A 456 5.99 25.74 0.63
C PHE A 456 4.50 25.67 1.05
N PRO A 457 3.73 26.78 1.05
CA PRO A 457 3.92 28.02 0.27
C PRO A 457 4.63 29.17 0.99
N PHE A 458 5.23 28.92 2.15
CA PHE A 458 5.81 29.95 3.03
C PHE A 458 7.25 30.36 2.70
N GLY A 459 7.93 29.56 1.90
CA GLY A 459 9.32 29.71 1.51
C GLY A 459 9.47 30.60 0.29
N ARG A 460 10.65 30.56 -0.33
CA ARG A 460 11.00 31.47 -1.43
C ARG A 460 10.14 31.25 -2.68
N ASN A 461 9.76 32.34 -3.34
CA ASN A 461 8.87 32.32 -4.51
C ASN A 461 9.52 31.81 -5.81
N SER A 462 10.83 31.57 -5.84
CA SER A 462 11.59 31.26 -7.07
C SER A 462 11.17 29.95 -7.76
N LEU A 463 10.67 28.95 -7.00
CA LEU A 463 10.18 27.67 -7.53
C LEU A 463 8.65 27.55 -7.52
N LYS A 464 7.94 28.64 -7.19
CA LYS A 464 6.50 28.62 -6.94
C LYS A 464 5.69 28.08 -8.12
N LYS A 465 5.99 28.53 -9.35
CA LYS A 465 5.27 28.08 -10.56
C LYS A 465 5.40 26.56 -10.76
N GLU A 466 6.61 26.02 -10.62
CA GLU A 466 6.89 24.58 -10.74
C GLU A 466 6.13 23.78 -9.66
N LEU A 467 6.16 24.26 -8.41
CA LEU A 467 5.52 23.59 -7.28
C LEU A 467 4.00 23.58 -7.38
N VAL A 468 3.38 24.70 -7.78
CA VAL A 468 1.93 24.77 -8.00
C VAL A 468 1.51 23.78 -9.10
N GLU A 469 2.22 23.74 -10.22
CA GLU A 469 1.93 22.79 -11.32
C GLU A 469 2.08 21.33 -10.84
N PHE A 470 3.12 21.04 -10.07
CA PHE A 470 3.36 19.71 -9.54
C PHE A 470 2.28 19.26 -8.54
N ILE A 471 1.89 20.14 -7.61
CA ILE A 471 0.83 19.88 -6.64
C ILE A 471 -0.52 19.65 -7.34
N GLN A 472 -0.85 20.48 -8.34
CA GLN A 472 -2.09 20.30 -9.10
C GLN A 472 -2.15 18.93 -9.79
N LYS A 473 -1.03 18.45 -10.37
CA LYS A 473 -0.95 17.10 -10.94
C LYS A 473 -1.03 15.99 -9.90
N LEU A 474 -0.48 16.19 -8.71
CA LEU A 474 -0.65 15.22 -7.62
C LEU A 474 -2.12 15.12 -7.20
N LYS A 475 -2.84 16.24 -7.12
CA LYS A 475 -4.27 16.25 -6.80
C LYS A 475 -5.14 15.53 -7.84
N THR A 476 -4.83 15.64 -9.13
CA THR A 476 -5.56 14.87 -10.17
C THR A 476 -5.38 13.36 -10.03
N HIS A 477 -4.37 12.90 -9.27
CA HIS A 477 -4.14 11.50 -8.91
C HIS A 477 -4.66 11.16 -7.50
N ASN A 478 -5.54 11.98 -6.91
CA ASN A 478 -6.15 11.79 -5.59
C ASN A 478 -5.11 11.67 -4.44
N CYS A 479 -4.00 12.41 -4.57
CA CYS A 479 -2.98 12.55 -3.53
C CYS A 479 -3.35 13.66 -2.53
N LYS A 480 -3.28 13.39 -1.22
CA LYS A 480 -3.43 14.42 -0.17
C LYS A 480 -2.12 15.20 -0.03
N ILE A 481 -2.21 16.51 0.11
CA ILE A 481 -1.08 17.45 0.07
C ILE A 481 -0.97 18.21 1.39
N TYR A 482 0.16 18.05 2.06
CA TYR A 482 0.47 18.77 3.28
C TYR A 482 1.63 19.74 3.07
N SER A 483 1.59 20.88 3.76
CA SER A 483 2.77 21.73 3.93
C SER A 483 3.40 21.36 5.26
N SER A 484 4.72 21.41 5.37
CA SER A 484 5.40 21.41 6.66
C SER A 484 6.23 22.68 6.86
N VAL A 485 6.32 23.18 8.09
CA VAL A 485 7.04 24.41 8.45
C VAL A 485 7.71 24.24 9.81
N ARG A 486 8.61 25.17 10.14
CA ARG A 486 9.32 25.18 11.43
C ARG A 486 8.45 25.86 12.49
N ASP A 487 9.09 26.60 13.38
CA ASP A 487 8.56 27.44 14.44
C ASP A 487 8.16 28.85 13.98
N ILE A 488 8.92 29.46 13.05
CA ILE A 488 8.68 30.81 12.55
C ILE A 488 8.22 30.78 11.10
N ILE A 489 7.17 31.54 10.80
CA ILE A 489 6.60 31.67 9.46
C ILE A 489 6.46 33.17 9.17
N GLU A 490 7.55 33.80 8.73
CA GLU A 490 7.54 35.23 8.42
C GLU A 490 6.81 35.47 7.09
N GLN A 491 5.83 36.39 7.05
CA GLN A 491 5.22 36.81 5.80
C GLN A 491 5.33 38.32 5.58
N LYS A 492 6.23 38.72 4.69
CA LYS A 492 5.99 39.86 3.79
C LYS A 492 5.16 39.40 2.57
N VAL A 493 4.08 38.64 2.78
CA VAL A 493 3.29 38.04 1.69
C VAL A 493 1.88 38.63 1.69
N ASN A 494 1.42 39.02 0.50
CA ASN A 494 0.04 39.44 0.27
C ASN A 494 -0.93 38.30 0.67
N LEU A 495 -1.80 38.57 1.65
CA LEU A 495 -2.71 37.60 2.27
C LEU A 495 -3.68 36.95 1.28
N GLN A 496 -4.19 37.70 0.29
CA GLN A 496 -5.08 37.14 -0.74
C GLN A 496 -4.34 36.13 -1.62
N LYS A 497 -3.10 36.44 -2.00
CA LYS A 497 -2.25 35.51 -2.76
C LYS A 497 -1.89 34.28 -1.93
N LEU A 498 -1.69 34.40 -0.62
CA LEU A 498 -1.46 33.25 0.24
C LEU A 498 -2.69 32.34 0.31
N LYS A 499 -3.88 32.92 0.52
CA LYS A 499 -5.16 32.18 0.63
C LYS A 499 -5.36 31.18 -0.52
N LYS A 500 -5.16 31.63 -1.76
CA LYS A 500 -5.25 30.79 -2.96
C LYS A 500 -4.30 29.60 -2.97
N HIS A 501 -3.10 29.73 -2.40
CA HIS A 501 -2.16 28.60 -2.31
C HIS A 501 -2.49 27.67 -1.14
N LEU A 502 -3.06 28.18 -0.05
CA LEU A 502 -3.46 27.37 1.11
C LEU A 502 -4.61 26.40 0.80
N GLU A 503 -5.43 26.72 -0.19
CA GLU A 503 -6.45 25.80 -0.72
C GLU A 503 -5.84 24.57 -1.42
N LEU A 504 -4.56 24.64 -1.82
CA LEU A 504 -3.84 23.50 -2.36
C LEU A 504 -3.47 22.46 -1.29
N PHE A 505 -3.61 22.77 0.01
CA PHE A 505 -3.20 21.89 1.11
C PHE A 505 -4.36 21.49 2.01
N GLU A 506 -4.36 20.23 2.44
CA GLU A 506 -5.28 19.68 3.43
C GLU A 506 -4.96 20.25 4.82
N GLY A 507 -3.67 20.40 5.13
CA GLY A 507 -3.20 20.98 6.39
C GLY A 507 -1.74 21.42 6.36
N ILE A 508 -1.34 22.13 7.42
CA ILE A 508 0.02 22.64 7.63
C ILE A 508 0.56 22.03 8.93
N LEU A 509 1.64 21.27 8.81
CA LEU A 509 2.36 20.66 9.91
C LEU A 509 3.42 21.64 10.42
N VAL A 510 3.20 22.20 11.60
CA VAL A 510 4.12 23.12 12.27
C VAL A 510 5.01 22.31 13.20
N HIS A 511 6.31 22.24 12.91
CA HIS A 511 7.29 21.53 13.73
C HIS A 511 7.72 22.38 14.92
N SER A 512 6.76 22.75 15.77
CA SER A 512 6.94 23.50 17.01
C SER A 512 5.76 23.21 17.95
N SER A 513 5.81 23.71 19.18
CA SER A 513 4.65 23.73 20.10
C SER A 513 4.03 25.12 20.17
N LYS A 514 2.74 25.20 20.53
CA LYS A 514 2.09 26.47 20.89
C LYS A 514 2.76 27.12 22.10
N ASP A 515 3.19 26.32 23.08
CA ASP A 515 3.75 26.82 24.33
C ASP A 515 5.16 27.42 24.17
N MET A 516 5.81 27.16 23.03
CA MET A 516 7.07 27.81 22.70
C MET A 516 6.88 29.28 22.26
N GLY A 517 5.66 29.81 22.20
CA GLY A 517 5.40 31.24 21.97
C GLY A 517 5.80 31.80 20.59
N PHE A 518 6.42 30.99 19.73
CA PHE A 518 6.72 31.38 18.35
C PHE A 518 5.45 31.31 17.51
N ILE A 519 4.79 32.46 17.32
CA ILE A 519 3.80 32.69 16.25
C ILE A 519 3.48 34.20 16.14
N THR A 520 4.51 35.05 16.18
CA THR A 520 4.35 36.48 15.91
C THR A 520 4.19 36.74 14.40
N SER A 521 2.99 36.47 13.88
CA SER A 521 2.45 36.95 12.59
C SER A 521 1.02 36.45 12.28
N PHE A 522 0.41 35.58 13.11
CA PHE A 522 -0.84 34.89 12.79
C PHE A 522 -2.11 35.41 13.47
N GLU A 523 -2.03 36.51 14.22
CA GLU A 523 -3.20 37.06 14.91
C GLU A 523 -4.32 37.55 13.98
N LYS A 524 -4.19 37.46 12.64
CA LYS A 524 -5.15 38.05 11.69
C LYS A 524 -5.74 37.19 10.55
N PRO A 525 -5.28 35.99 10.16
CA PRO A 525 -6.03 35.18 9.17
C PRO A 525 -6.73 33.96 9.80
N GLY A 526 -8.05 34.04 9.99
CA GLY A 526 -8.88 32.93 10.48
C GLY A 526 -8.72 31.61 9.69
N ILE A 527 -8.46 31.69 8.38
CA ILE A 527 -8.31 30.52 7.50
C ILE A 527 -7.04 29.67 7.76
N LEU A 528 -6.00 30.28 8.36
CA LEU A 528 -4.77 29.55 8.71
C LEU A 528 -4.94 28.77 10.01
N LYS A 529 -5.68 29.34 10.98
CA LYS A 529 -5.94 28.71 12.28
C LYS A 529 -6.67 27.36 12.12
N GLU A 530 -7.51 27.24 11.11
CA GLU A 530 -8.28 26.01 10.79
C GLU A 530 -7.46 24.92 10.07
N LYS A 531 -6.27 25.24 9.57
CA LYS A 531 -5.41 24.30 8.80
C LYS A 531 -4.12 23.92 9.52
N ILE A 532 -3.77 24.60 10.62
CA ILE A 532 -2.52 24.39 11.33
C ILE A 532 -2.64 23.24 12.33
N PHE A 533 -1.66 22.35 12.30
CA PHE A 533 -1.44 21.34 13.32
C PHE A 533 0.00 21.41 13.84
N PHE A 534 0.15 21.51 15.16
CA PHE A 534 1.46 21.53 15.83
C PHE A 534 1.92 20.10 16.09
N THR A 535 2.98 19.72 15.40
CA THR A 535 3.59 18.40 15.57
C THR A 535 4.62 18.38 16.71
N GLY A 536 5.06 19.54 17.19
CA GLY A 536 6.17 19.65 18.15
C GLY A 536 7.54 19.76 17.48
N PRO A 537 8.59 20.12 18.22
CA PRO A 537 9.96 20.20 17.70
C PRO A 537 10.47 18.85 17.19
N ILE A 538 11.13 18.85 16.03
CA ILE A 538 11.78 17.65 15.48
C ILE A 538 13.19 17.50 16.03
N ILE A 539 13.43 16.41 16.75
CA ILE A 539 14.73 15.95 17.21
C ILE A 539 15.13 14.69 16.43
N SER A 540 16.44 14.47 16.28
CA SER A 540 16.98 13.35 15.50
C SER A 540 17.03 12.00 16.23
N LYS A 541 16.83 12.01 17.55
CA LYS A 541 16.87 10.85 18.46
C LYS A 541 15.94 11.03 19.67
N GLU A 542 15.52 9.91 20.25
CA GLU A 542 14.89 9.88 21.57
C GLU A 542 15.95 9.93 22.69
N HIS A 543 15.56 10.28 23.93
CA HIS A 543 16.49 10.36 25.06
C HIS A 543 17.18 9.01 25.34
N SER A 544 16.46 7.90 25.17
CA SER A 544 16.96 6.53 25.32
C SER A 544 18.03 6.14 24.30
N GLU A 545 18.14 6.89 23.19
CA GLU A 545 19.09 6.64 22.09
C GLU A 545 20.36 7.52 22.18
N LEU A 546 20.43 8.40 23.18
CA LEU A 546 21.56 9.31 23.39
C LEU A 546 22.77 8.56 23.96
N ILE A 547 23.94 8.80 23.37
CA ILE A 547 25.20 8.27 23.88
C ILE A 547 25.61 9.05 25.13
N SER A 548 26.08 8.32 26.15
CA SER A 548 26.52 8.94 27.42
C SER A 548 27.83 9.71 27.26
N LYS A 549 28.04 10.73 28.10
CA LYS A 549 29.32 11.47 28.16
C LYS A 549 30.52 10.56 28.40
N LYS A 550 30.37 9.52 29.23
CA LYS A 550 31.43 8.52 29.50
C LYS A 550 31.87 7.81 28.23
N GLU A 551 30.92 7.46 27.37
CA GLU A 551 31.20 6.75 26.12
C GLU A 551 31.84 7.66 25.07
N ILE A 552 31.39 8.91 24.94
CA ILE A 552 32.06 9.93 24.11
C ILE A 552 33.50 10.16 24.60
N ASN A 553 33.70 10.28 25.91
CA ASN A 553 35.04 10.39 26.50
C ASN A 553 35.94 9.21 26.13
N ARG A 554 35.40 7.98 26.19
CA ARG A 554 36.14 6.78 25.78
C ARG A 554 36.47 6.79 24.29
N GLN A 555 35.51 7.15 23.43
CA GLN A 555 35.66 7.17 21.97
C GLN A 555 36.76 8.15 21.53
N PHE A 556 36.85 9.31 22.17
CA PHE A 556 37.80 10.37 21.81
C PHE A 556 38.99 10.48 22.77
N LYS A 557 39.15 9.51 23.69
CA LYS A 557 40.22 9.50 24.71
C LYS A 557 40.29 10.79 25.54
N ILE A 558 39.15 11.39 25.85
CA ILE A 558 39.03 12.63 26.64
C ILE A 558 39.01 12.25 28.13
N LYS A 559 40.03 12.65 28.89
CA LYS A 559 40.12 12.44 30.35
C LYS A 559 40.16 13.77 31.08
N ASN A 560 39.24 13.98 32.03
CA ASN A 560 39.18 15.16 32.93
C ASN A 560 39.15 16.54 32.23
N LYS A 561 38.69 16.62 30.98
CA LYS A 561 38.58 17.90 30.23
C LYS A 561 37.13 18.34 30.06
N LYS A 562 36.91 19.64 29.91
CA LYS A 562 35.62 20.20 29.48
C LYS A 562 35.43 20.04 27.97
N ILE A 563 34.25 19.60 27.55
CA ILE A 563 33.93 19.39 26.13
C ILE A 563 33.17 20.61 25.61
N ILE A 564 33.72 21.28 24.60
CA ILE A 564 33.09 22.39 23.88
C ILE A 564 32.76 21.93 22.46
N THR A 565 31.48 21.85 22.11
CA THR A 565 31.05 21.51 20.74
C THR A 565 30.75 22.76 19.94
N ILE A 566 31.30 22.86 18.73
CA ILE A 566 31.13 24.03 17.86
C ILE A 566 30.46 23.59 16.55
N SER A 567 29.40 24.29 16.12
CA SER A 567 28.72 24.02 14.85
C SER A 567 28.43 25.27 14.03
N LEU A 568 28.96 25.29 12.81
CA LEU A 568 28.65 26.31 11.79
C LEU A 568 27.39 25.99 10.98
N GLY A 569 26.65 24.93 11.37
CA GLY A 569 25.47 24.48 10.66
C GLY A 569 25.78 23.90 9.28
N GLY A 570 25.32 24.57 8.21
CA GLY A 570 25.50 24.08 6.84
C GLY A 570 26.90 24.32 6.26
N GLY A 571 27.68 25.23 6.87
CA GLY A 571 29.02 25.60 6.42
C GLY A 571 29.09 26.58 5.25
N ILE A 572 27.98 27.22 4.89
CA ILE A 572 27.99 28.26 3.84
C ILE A 572 28.74 29.53 4.32
N ASP A 573 28.68 29.78 5.63
CA ASP A 573 29.22 30.93 6.35
C ASP A 573 29.61 30.52 7.78
N GLY A 574 30.24 31.43 8.53
CA GLY A 574 30.63 31.22 9.94
C GLY A 574 32.12 30.91 10.15
N ASP A 575 32.91 30.97 9.08
CA ASP A 575 34.37 30.91 9.09
C ASP A 575 35.01 31.97 9.99
N GLU A 576 34.52 33.22 9.98
CA GLU A 576 35.02 34.27 10.89
C GLU A 576 34.86 33.91 12.38
N ILE A 577 33.73 33.28 12.75
CA ILE A 577 33.48 32.83 14.14
C ILE A 577 34.45 31.72 14.51
N LEU A 578 34.61 30.76 13.60
CA LEU A 578 35.52 29.63 13.81
C LEU A 578 36.96 30.12 13.98
N ASP A 579 37.39 31.09 13.18
CA ASP A 579 38.73 31.67 13.29
C ASP A 579 38.96 32.30 14.67
N LYS A 580 38.02 33.14 15.14
CA LYS A 580 38.08 33.73 16.48
C LYS A 580 38.14 32.65 17.57
N LEU A 581 37.33 31.59 17.48
CA LEU A 581 37.32 30.49 18.47
C LEU A 581 38.64 29.71 18.50
N ILE A 582 39.26 29.48 17.34
CA ILE A 582 40.57 28.79 17.25
C ILE A 582 41.70 29.69 17.80
N ASN A 583 41.64 31.00 17.56
CA ASN A 583 42.65 31.96 18.02
C ASN A 583 42.67 32.07 19.54
N ILE A 584 41.52 32.02 20.21
CA ILE A 584 41.46 32.11 21.68
C ILE A 584 41.78 30.80 22.41
N LYS A 585 42.01 29.68 21.71
CA LYS A 585 42.17 28.35 22.32
C LYS A 585 43.23 28.33 23.42
N ASP A 586 44.42 28.85 23.13
CA ASP A 586 45.57 28.76 24.06
C ASP A 586 45.32 29.63 25.30
N LYS A 587 44.72 30.82 25.10
CA LYS A 587 44.29 31.70 26.20
C LYS A 587 43.18 31.08 27.05
N LEU A 588 42.30 30.28 26.44
CA LEU A 588 41.23 29.57 27.13
C LEU A 588 41.77 28.40 27.95
N ASP A 589 42.69 27.62 27.40
CA ASP A 589 43.30 26.47 28.08
C ASP A 589 44.12 26.85 29.32
N ASN A 590 44.72 28.06 29.32
CA ASN A 590 45.35 28.63 30.53
C ASN A 590 44.36 28.83 31.69
N LYS A 591 43.05 28.84 31.42
CA LYS A 591 41.99 29.02 32.43
C LYS A 591 41.19 27.74 32.68
N ILE A 592 41.00 26.90 31.67
CA ILE A 592 40.26 25.64 31.79
C ILE A 592 40.69 24.62 30.74
N ASP A 593 41.09 23.42 31.16
CA ASP A 593 41.48 22.36 30.22
C ASP A 593 40.25 21.89 29.43
N SER A 594 40.28 22.14 28.11
CA SER A 594 39.13 21.96 27.24
C SER A 594 39.47 21.26 25.93
N VAL A 595 38.51 20.51 25.40
CA VAL A 595 38.54 19.92 24.06
C VAL A 595 37.47 20.57 23.19
N MET A 596 37.85 21.02 21.99
CA MET A 596 36.93 21.59 21.01
C MET A 596 36.57 20.57 19.94
N LEU A 597 35.29 20.22 19.85
CA LEU A 597 34.73 19.32 18.83
C LEU A 597 33.98 20.14 17.78
N ILE A 598 34.61 20.37 16.64
CA ILE A 598 34.17 21.33 15.62
C ILE A 598 33.52 20.60 14.43
N THR A 599 32.30 21.03 14.09
CA THR A 599 31.57 20.60 12.89
C THR A 599 31.34 21.80 11.97
N THR A 600 32.06 21.85 10.85
CA THR A 600 32.02 23.01 9.93
C THR A 600 30.82 23.00 8.99
N GLY A 601 30.19 21.86 8.76
CA GLY A 601 29.16 21.67 7.75
C GLY A 601 29.73 21.29 6.38
N PRO A 602 28.98 20.54 5.55
CA PRO A 602 29.49 20.00 4.29
C PRO A 602 29.62 21.04 3.18
N SER A 603 28.97 22.20 3.30
CA SER A 603 29.03 23.26 2.28
C SER A 603 30.22 24.21 2.45
N ILE A 604 31.09 23.98 3.45
CA ILE A 604 32.29 24.80 3.65
C ILE A 604 33.19 24.74 2.42
N ASN A 605 33.74 25.91 2.05
CA ASN A 605 34.70 26.02 0.97
C ASN A 605 35.89 25.07 1.25
N PRO A 606 36.24 24.17 0.32
CA PRO A 606 37.35 23.23 0.51
C PRO A 606 38.69 23.91 0.83
N LYS A 607 38.95 25.11 0.28
CA LYS A 607 40.16 25.89 0.56
C LYS A 607 40.19 26.36 2.02
N ILE A 608 39.14 27.05 2.46
CA ILE A 608 38.96 27.53 3.84
C ILE A 608 39.03 26.37 4.85
N TYR A 609 38.41 25.22 4.54
CA TYR A 609 38.50 24.04 5.41
C TYR A 609 39.93 23.51 5.56
N SER A 610 40.72 23.57 4.48
CA SER A 610 42.12 23.14 4.49
C SER A 610 43.00 24.12 5.27
N GLU A 611 42.75 25.42 5.14
CA GLU A 611 43.39 26.47 5.94
C GLU A 611 43.17 26.24 7.44
N PHE A 612 41.93 25.99 7.87
CA PHE A 612 41.65 25.68 9.27
C PHE A 612 42.33 24.40 9.76
N LYS A 613 42.37 23.34 8.93
CA LYS A 613 43.09 22.11 9.26
C LYS A 613 44.59 22.35 9.48
N ASN A 614 45.20 23.18 8.65
CA ASN A 614 46.61 23.55 8.80
C ASN A 614 46.83 24.39 10.06
N LYS A 615 45.96 25.38 10.32
CA LYS A 615 46.04 26.28 11.48
C LYS A 615 45.95 25.55 12.83
N ILE A 616 45.26 24.41 12.88
CA ILE A 616 45.12 23.62 14.12
C ILE A 616 46.11 22.44 14.22
N LYS A 617 46.99 22.25 13.23
CA LYS A 617 47.87 21.07 13.16
C LYS A 617 48.74 20.91 14.42
N ASP A 618 49.21 22.04 14.95
CA ASP A 618 50.08 22.09 16.13
C ASP A 618 49.29 22.35 17.44
N LYS A 619 47.97 22.52 17.35
CA LYS A 619 47.10 22.75 18.51
C LYS A 619 46.54 21.43 19.04
N LYS A 620 46.86 21.08 20.30
CA LYS A 620 46.29 19.90 20.98
C LYS A 620 44.81 20.13 21.34
N ASN A 621 44.03 19.05 21.44
CA ASN A 621 42.62 19.06 21.88
C ASN A 621 41.63 19.83 20.97
N ILE A 622 41.90 19.94 19.67
CA ILE A 622 40.91 20.39 18.66
C ILE A 622 40.64 19.26 17.67
N LEU A 623 39.37 18.93 17.47
CA LEU A 623 38.92 17.95 16.46
C LEU A 623 37.97 18.62 15.48
N ILE A 624 38.37 18.72 14.20
CA ILE A 624 37.56 19.36 13.15
C ILE A 624 37.03 18.34 12.14
N THR A 625 35.73 18.38 11.88
CA THR A 625 35.06 17.51 10.90
C THR A 625 34.10 18.33 10.03
N LYS A 626 33.87 17.88 8.79
CA LYS A 626 32.88 18.51 7.90
C LYS A 626 31.44 18.19 8.30
N PHE A 627 31.18 16.94 8.69
CA PHE A 627 29.85 16.48 9.04
C PHE A 627 29.92 15.41 10.11
N ASN A 628 28.99 15.47 11.07
CA ASN A 628 28.83 14.49 12.11
C ASN A 628 27.37 14.01 12.17
N PRO A 629 27.06 12.74 11.82
CA PRO A 629 25.70 12.20 11.88
C PRO A 629 25.17 12.06 13.32
N ASN A 630 26.05 12.06 14.32
CA ASN A 630 25.75 11.89 15.74
C ASN A 630 25.93 13.22 16.50
N TYR A 631 25.74 14.35 15.83
CA TYR A 631 25.94 15.68 16.44
C TYR A 631 25.12 15.89 17.72
N LEU A 632 23.90 15.35 17.81
CA LEU A 632 23.08 15.45 19.01
C LEU A 632 23.72 14.76 20.23
N ASP A 633 24.40 13.63 20.03
CA ASP A 633 25.15 12.95 21.11
C ASP A 633 26.30 13.81 21.62
N PHE A 634 26.91 14.59 20.72
CA PHE A 634 28.03 15.46 21.07
C PHE A 634 27.52 16.63 21.91
N VAL A 635 26.40 17.24 21.51
CA VAL A 635 25.75 18.28 22.30
C VAL A 635 25.34 17.74 23.68
N ASN A 636 24.83 16.51 23.77
CA ASN A 636 24.48 15.85 25.03
C ASN A 636 25.69 15.64 25.96
N ALA A 637 26.86 15.31 25.41
CA ALA A 637 28.08 15.11 26.17
C ALA A 637 28.82 16.42 26.51
N ALA A 638 28.52 17.51 25.80
CA ALA A 638 29.21 18.78 25.92
C ALA A 638 28.96 19.46 27.27
N ASP A 639 29.97 20.15 27.79
CA ASP A 639 29.83 21.11 28.88
C ASP A 639 29.37 22.49 28.33
N LEU A 640 29.65 22.77 27.07
CA LEU A 640 29.20 23.98 26.36
C LEU A 640 28.99 23.68 24.87
N SER A 641 27.87 24.15 24.32
CA SER A 641 27.59 24.13 22.89
C SER A 641 27.66 25.54 22.31
N ILE A 642 28.37 25.71 21.19
CA ILE A 642 28.48 26.96 20.44
C ILE A 642 27.93 26.73 19.05
N SER A 643 26.96 27.53 18.61
CA SER A 643 26.38 27.35 17.28
C SER A 643 25.87 28.61 16.63
N MET A 644 25.53 28.53 15.34
CA MET A 644 24.88 29.63 14.60
C MET A 644 23.41 29.87 15.00
N GLY A 645 22.83 29.17 15.98
CA GLY A 645 21.45 29.43 16.44
C GLY A 645 20.35 29.06 15.44
N GLY A 646 20.57 28.06 14.58
CA GLY A 646 19.53 27.52 13.71
C GLY A 646 18.52 26.63 14.45
N TYR A 647 17.35 26.39 13.84
CA TYR A 647 16.26 25.57 14.42
C TYR A 647 16.74 24.24 15.03
N ASN A 648 17.51 23.43 14.29
CA ASN A 648 17.99 22.13 14.82
C ASN A 648 18.96 22.32 15.99
N SER A 649 19.83 23.32 15.94
CA SER A 649 20.84 23.55 16.98
C SER A 649 20.21 24.01 18.29
N ILE A 650 19.24 24.93 18.23
CA ILE A 650 18.49 25.40 19.39
C ILE A 650 17.68 24.24 19.98
N ASN A 651 16.94 23.49 19.16
CA ASN A 651 16.16 22.36 19.66
C ASN A 651 17.03 21.26 20.27
N ASN A 652 18.21 20.98 19.69
CA ASN A 652 19.18 20.05 20.29
C ASN A 652 19.64 20.56 21.67
N ALA A 653 20.00 21.84 21.79
CA ALA A 653 20.45 22.44 23.05
C ALA A 653 19.35 22.39 24.14
N LEU A 654 18.10 22.73 23.77
CA LEU A 654 16.96 22.66 24.68
C LEU A 654 16.63 21.22 25.09
N PHE A 655 16.76 20.26 24.15
CA PHE A 655 16.51 18.84 24.41
C PHE A 655 17.53 18.25 25.39
N THR A 656 18.83 18.50 25.17
CA THR A 656 19.92 17.98 26.00
C THR A 656 20.18 18.82 27.24
N ARG A 657 19.62 20.03 27.30
CA ARG A 657 19.82 21.03 28.37
C ARG A 657 21.29 21.46 28.50
N THR A 658 21.97 21.53 27.37
CA THR A 658 23.39 21.89 27.33
C THR A 658 23.53 23.42 27.35
N PRO A 659 24.33 24.00 28.26
CA PRO A 659 24.67 25.42 28.22
C PRO A 659 25.12 25.81 26.82
N THR A 660 24.57 26.89 26.27
CA THR A 660 24.75 27.19 24.85
C THR A 660 24.96 28.67 24.58
N ILE A 661 25.94 28.97 23.72
CA ILE A 661 26.18 30.28 23.11
C ILE A 661 25.73 30.21 21.65
N ILE A 662 24.95 31.20 21.22
CA ILE A 662 24.51 31.31 19.82
C ILE A 662 25.00 32.59 19.14
N PHE A 663 25.42 32.44 17.89
CA PHE A 663 25.84 33.50 16.98
C PHE A 663 24.87 33.56 15.78
N PRO A 664 23.68 34.18 15.95
CA PRO A 664 22.69 34.23 14.87
C PRO A 664 23.23 34.99 13.66
N ARG A 665 22.89 34.51 12.45
CA ARG A 665 23.21 35.25 11.22
C ARG A 665 22.46 36.58 11.18
N GLN A 666 23.19 37.67 10.97
CA GLN A 666 22.61 39.01 10.85
C GLN A 666 21.65 39.14 9.66
N SER A 667 21.84 38.34 8.61
CA SER A 667 20.98 38.30 7.43
C SER A 667 19.78 37.34 7.54
N ASP A 668 19.71 36.50 8.60
CA ASP A 668 18.64 35.52 8.81
C ASP A 668 17.73 35.96 9.97
N LYS A 669 16.68 36.70 9.61
CA LYS A 669 15.71 37.22 10.59
C LYS A 669 15.11 36.15 11.48
N GLU A 670 14.84 34.96 10.96
CA GLU A 670 14.25 33.91 11.78
C GLU A 670 15.22 33.45 12.88
N GLN A 671 16.54 33.43 12.64
CA GLN A 671 17.51 33.11 13.68
C GLN A 671 17.56 34.21 14.74
N ILE A 672 17.50 35.48 14.33
CA ILE A 672 17.46 36.62 15.25
C ILE A 672 16.21 36.56 16.14
N ILE A 673 15.04 36.28 15.56
CA ILE A 673 13.79 36.15 16.32
C ILE A 673 13.89 34.99 17.32
N ARG A 674 14.39 33.81 16.90
CA ARG A 674 14.62 32.68 17.82
C ARG A 674 15.58 33.04 18.94
N ALA A 675 16.69 33.68 18.59
CA ALA A 675 17.70 34.09 19.56
C ALA A 675 17.06 35.01 20.60
N LYS A 676 16.43 36.11 20.19
CA LYS A 676 15.76 37.06 21.10
C LYS A 676 14.74 36.37 22.02
N HIS A 677 13.96 35.44 21.48
CA HIS A 677 12.96 34.72 22.26
C HIS A 677 13.57 33.86 23.38
N PHE A 678 14.74 33.27 23.16
CA PHE A 678 15.45 32.44 24.14
C PHE A 678 16.58 33.17 24.86
N ALA A 679 16.61 34.51 24.87
CA ALA A 679 17.69 35.29 25.47
C ALA A 679 17.88 35.09 26.99
N GLY A 680 16.86 34.58 27.68
CA GLY A 680 16.97 34.18 29.09
C GLY A 680 17.66 32.83 29.30
N ASP A 681 17.53 31.91 28.34
CA ASP A 681 18.02 30.53 28.43
C ASP A 681 19.36 30.33 27.71
N LEU A 682 19.65 31.14 26.68
CA LEU A 682 20.80 31.05 25.80
C LEU A 682 21.60 32.36 25.82
N ASP A 683 22.92 32.25 25.76
CA ASP A 683 23.78 33.44 25.63
C ASP A 683 23.90 33.82 24.14
N ILE A 684 23.62 35.08 23.80
CA ILE A 684 23.51 35.54 22.41
C ILE A 684 24.59 36.57 22.16
N LEU A 685 25.48 36.27 21.23
CA LEU A 685 26.64 37.11 20.94
C LEU A 685 26.66 37.49 19.46
N ASN A 686 27.18 38.69 19.17
CA ASN A 686 27.44 39.13 17.82
C ASN A 686 28.93 38.94 17.52
N TYR A 687 29.23 38.02 16.61
CA TYR A 687 30.62 37.69 16.28
C TYR A 687 31.38 38.84 15.63
N LYS A 688 30.70 39.81 15.01
CA LYS A 688 31.35 40.97 14.39
C LYS A 688 31.87 41.96 15.43
N THR A 689 31.14 42.14 16.53
CA THR A 689 31.43 43.17 17.54
C THR A 689 32.09 42.62 18.80
N ILE A 690 32.07 41.31 19.02
CA ILE A 690 32.64 40.72 20.24
C ILE A 690 34.18 40.70 20.21
N SER A 691 34.78 41.15 21.32
CA SER A 691 36.23 41.09 21.58
C SER A 691 36.65 39.68 22.04
N GLU A 692 37.94 39.33 21.91
CA GLU A 692 38.45 38.05 22.43
C GLU A 692 38.26 37.91 23.94
N LYS A 693 38.44 39.02 24.69
CA LYS A 693 38.30 39.05 26.15
C LYS A 693 36.86 38.75 26.58
N ASP A 694 35.88 39.34 25.90
CA ASP A 694 34.46 39.14 26.18
C ASP A 694 33.99 37.74 25.76
N LEU A 695 34.53 37.22 24.66
CA LEU A 695 34.25 35.86 24.20
C LEU A 695 34.73 34.82 25.23
N ILE A 696 35.96 34.95 25.75
CA ILE A 696 36.48 34.08 26.82
C ILE A 696 35.61 34.21 28.08
N LYS A 697 35.24 35.44 28.47
CA LYS A 697 34.39 35.68 29.65
C LYS A 697 33.03 34.98 29.52
N SER A 698 32.40 35.06 28.36
CA SER A 698 31.12 34.38 28.08
C SER A 698 31.27 32.85 28.09
N ILE A 699 32.33 32.30 27.48
CA ILE A 699 32.60 30.85 27.50
C ILE A 699 32.73 30.34 28.93
N LEU A 700 33.55 30.99 29.76
CA LEU A 700 33.76 30.59 31.16
C LEU A 700 32.47 30.72 31.98
N LYS A 701 31.70 31.80 31.78
CA LYS A 701 30.39 32.00 32.44
C LYS A 701 29.43 30.84 32.14
N ASN A 702 29.35 30.40 30.88
CA ASN A 702 28.40 29.34 30.50
C ASN A 702 28.90 27.94 30.89
N LEU A 703 30.21 27.69 30.92
CA LEU A 703 30.77 26.43 31.43
C LEU A 703 30.47 26.18 32.93
N GLY A 704 30.19 27.24 33.69
CA GLY A 704 29.79 27.17 35.10
C GLY A 704 28.27 27.02 35.34
N LYS A 705 27.43 27.06 34.30
CA LYS A 705 25.96 26.95 34.46
C LYS A 705 25.52 25.50 34.60
N ASN A 706 24.68 25.22 35.60
CA ASN A 706 23.94 23.95 35.71
C ASN A 706 22.49 24.15 35.23
N THR A 707 22.23 23.90 33.95
CA THR A 707 20.87 23.95 33.38
C THR A 707 20.21 22.57 33.49
N LYS A 708 19.47 22.32 34.58
CA LYS A 708 18.74 21.04 34.78
C LYS A 708 17.21 21.15 34.65
N THR A 709 16.65 22.33 34.41
CA THR A 709 15.19 22.49 34.27
C THR A 709 14.65 21.73 33.06
N LYS A 710 13.48 21.08 33.21
CA LYS A 710 12.85 20.32 32.12
C LYS A 710 12.46 21.28 31.00
N PRO A 711 12.68 20.93 29.71
CA PRO A 711 12.21 21.79 28.63
C PRO A 711 10.69 21.96 28.77
N PRO A 712 10.17 23.15 28.45
CA PRO A 712 8.76 23.49 28.69
C PRO A 712 7.80 22.65 27.82
N VAL A 713 8.30 21.93 26.83
CA VAL A 713 7.50 21.20 25.83
C VAL A 713 8.08 19.82 25.48
N THR A 714 7.20 18.92 25.07
CA THR A 714 7.57 17.60 24.55
C THR A 714 8.25 17.72 23.18
N MET A 715 9.40 17.07 23.00
CA MET A 715 10.25 17.17 21.80
C MET A 715 10.24 15.88 20.96
N ASN A 716 9.06 15.40 20.58
CA ASN A 716 8.86 14.15 19.83
C ASN A 716 8.25 14.38 18.42
N GLY A 717 8.49 15.54 17.81
CA GLY A 717 7.73 15.96 16.64
C GLY A 717 7.90 15.10 15.38
N ALA A 718 9.00 14.36 15.26
CA ALA A 718 9.18 13.37 14.19
C ALA A 718 8.18 12.20 14.33
N ALA A 719 8.01 11.68 15.56
CA ALA A 719 7.05 10.61 15.84
C ALA A 719 5.62 11.10 15.66
N ILE A 720 5.26 12.26 16.20
CA ILE A 720 3.93 12.85 16.01
C ILE A 720 3.60 13.08 14.53
N THR A 721 4.58 13.57 13.75
CA THR A 721 4.42 13.72 12.29
C THR A 721 4.21 12.37 11.61
N SER A 722 4.97 11.34 11.99
CA SER A 722 4.82 9.98 11.46
C SER A 722 3.42 9.41 11.73
N ARG A 723 2.93 9.52 12.97
CA ARG A 723 1.58 9.09 13.36
C ARG A 723 0.50 9.84 12.61
N PHE A 724 0.67 11.15 12.45
CA PHE A 724 -0.24 11.98 11.68
C PHE A 724 -0.35 11.49 10.23
N LEU A 725 0.78 11.27 9.57
CA LEU A 725 0.79 10.80 8.18
C LEU A 725 0.19 9.39 8.06
N THR A 726 0.45 8.53 9.05
CA THR A 726 -0.15 7.20 9.14
C THR A 726 -1.68 7.28 9.22
N LEU A 727 -2.22 8.08 10.14
CA LEU A 727 -3.67 8.28 10.27
C LEU A 727 -4.28 8.92 9.02
N ALA A 728 -3.60 9.91 8.43
CA ALA A 728 -4.04 10.54 7.19
C ALA A 728 -4.05 9.54 6.00
N LEU A 729 -3.24 8.48 6.04
CA LEU A 729 -3.28 7.40 5.03
C LEU A 729 -4.40 6.38 5.28
N THR A 730 -4.65 6.05 6.54
CA THR A 730 -5.45 4.87 6.91
C THR A 730 -6.87 5.17 7.34
N LEU A 731 -7.11 6.34 7.94
CA LEU A 731 -8.41 6.75 8.47
C LEU A 731 -9.26 7.37 7.36
N THR A 732 -10.37 6.71 7.03
CA THR A 732 -11.25 7.12 5.92
C THR A 732 -12.57 7.72 6.39
N ASP A 733 -13.05 7.29 7.55
CA ASP A 733 -14.39 7.57 8.06
C ASP A 733 -14.34 7.91 9.56
N LEU A 734 -15.08 8.94 9.95
CA LEU A 734 -15.27 9.34 11.35
C LEU A 734 -16.75 9.18 11.73
N LYS A 735 -17.03 8.38 12.76
CA LYS A 735 -18.39 8.21 13.28
C LYS A 735 -18.58 9.06 14.55
N ILE A 736 -19.66 9.83 14.62
CA ILE A 736 -19.95 10.72 15.74
C ILE A 736 -21.33 10.40 16.29
N ARG A 737 -21.38 10.00 17.57
CA ARG A 737 -22.60 9.86 18.35
C ARG A 737 -22.98 11.25 18.88
N LEU A 738 -23.97 11.90 18.28
CA LEU A 738 -24.32 13.28 18.63
C LEU A 738 -24.99 13.38 20.00
N THR A 739 -25.98 12.53 20.22
CA THR A 739 -26.85 12.53 21.40
C THR A 739 -27.28 11.11 21.73
N THR A 740 -27.65 10.84 22.98
CA THR A 740 -28.36 9.62 23.38
C THR A 740 -29.88 9.79 23.40
N SER A 741 -30.40 11.02 23.25
CA SER A 741 -31.84 11.27 23.10
C SER A 741 -32.40 10.56 21.87
N CYS A 742 -33.58 9.94 22.02
CA CYS A 742 -34.27 9.22 20.95
C CYS A 742 -35.78 9.41 21.11
N ASN A 743 -36.50 9.50 19.99
CA ASN A 743 -37.97 9.49 19.94
C ASN A 743 -38.59 8.08 19.98
N LEU A 744 -37.76 7.03 20.14
CA LEU A 744 -38.16 5.62 20.20
C LEU A 744 -37.59 4.96 21.46
N ASN A 745 -38.04 3.74 21.76
CA ASN A 745 -37.76 3.09 23.03
C ASN A 745 -37.29 1.64 22.91
N CYS A 746 -36.57 1.35 21.81
CA CYS A 746 -36.25 -0.01 21.36
C CYS A 746 -35.64 -0.91 22.45
N GLU A 747 -36.06 -2.18 22.48
CA GLU A 747 -35.62 -3.14 23.50
C GLU A 747 -34.11 -3.48 23.38
N MET A 748 -33.59 -3.51 22.16
CA MET A 748 -32.17 -3.80 21.90
C MET A 748 -31.20 -2.64 22.20
N CYS A 749 -31.71 -1.45 22.55
CA CYS A 749 -30.88 -0.25 22.66
C CYS A 749 -30.15 -0.17 24.02
N SER A 750 -28.81 -0.13 24.01
CA SER A 750 -28.00 0.02 25.23
C SER A 750 -27.93 1.45 25.78
N TRP A 751 -28.41 2.45 25.02
CA TRP A 751 -28.30 3.87 25.38
C TRP A 751 -29.59 4.46 25.93
N LYS A 752 -30.67 3.67 25.96
CA LYS A 752 -32.02 4.09 26.36
C LYS A 752 -32.08 4.86 27.69
N LYS A 753 -31.20 4.53 28.65
CA LYS A 753 -31.16 5.18 29.97
C LYS A 753 -30.12 6.31 30.09
N LYS A 754 -29.32 6.58 29.07
CA LYS A 754 -28.23 7.58 29.09
C LYS A 754 -28.74 8.96 28.68
N LYS A 755 -28.20 10.00 29.30
CA LYS A 755 -28.48 11.41 28.98
C LYS A 755 -27.17 12.13 28.65
N GLU A 756 -26.69 11.97 27.42
CA GLU A 756 -25.41 12.51 26.96
C GLU A 756 -25.60 13.25 25.63
N ASN A 757 -24.90 14.37 25.43
CA ASN A 757 -24.98 15.16 24.21
C ASN A 757 -23.68 15.91 23.94
N LEU A 758 -23.25 16.00 22.68
CA LEU A 758 -22.11 16.82 22.28
C LEU A 758 -22.53 18.26 21.98
N GLY A 759 -21.81 19.23 22.53
CA GLY A 759 -22.01 20.65 22.20
C GLY A 759 -21.69 20.96 20.74
N PHE A 760 -22.48 21.83 20.10
CA PHE A 760 -22.36 22.16 18.67
C PHE A 760 -20.95 22.67 18.29
N GLU A 761 -20.38 23.58 19.09
CA GLU A 761 -19.04 24.11 18.84
C GLU A 761 -17.95 23.05 19.00
N LYS A 762 -18.13 22.08 19.91
CA LYS A 762 -17.20 20.95 20.04
C LYS A 762 -17.26 20.05 18.81
N VAL A 763 -18.45 19.79 18.26
CA VAL A 763 -18.58 19.03 17.00
C VAL A 763 -17.91 19.78 15.84
N LYS A 764 -18.06 21.11 15.73
CA LYS A 764 -17.32 21.90 14.73
C LYS A 764 -15.81 21.75 14.86
N GLU A 765 -15.28 21.79 16.09
CA GLU A 765 -13.86 21.60 16.37
C GLU A 765 -13.35 20.23 15.85
N ILE A 766 -14.14 19.17 16.10
CA ILE A 766 -13.89 17.81 15.60
C ILE A 766 -13.85 17.78 14.07
N ILE A 767 -14.84 18.40 13.40
CA ILE A 767 -14.97 18.42 11.95
C ILE A 767 -13.78 19.14 11.30
N ASN A 768 -13.33 20.26 11.86
CA ASN A 768 -12.16 20.98 11.39
C ASN A 768 -10.89 20.11 11.48
N GLN A 769 -10.73 19.37 12.57
CA GLN A 769 -9.59 18.46 12.75
C GLN A 769 -9.66 17.23 11.85
N ALA A 770 -10.85 16.69 11.62
CA ALA A 770 -11.10 15.62 10.63
C ALA A 770 -10.70 16.06 9.21
N LYS A 771 -10.91 17.34 8.88
CA LYS A 771 -10.55 17.93 7.58
C LYS A 771 -9.04 17.96 7.39
N ILE A 772 -8.28 18.31 8.44
CA ILE A 772 -6.82 18.28 8.43
C ILE A 772 -6.30 16.85 8.18
N LEU A 773 -6.92 15.81 8.76
CA LEU A 773 -6.58 14.41 8.48
C LEU A 773 -6.98 13.96 7.05
N GLY A 774 -7.73 14.78 6.32
CA GLY A 774 -8.27 14.45 5.01
C GLY A 774 -9.30 13.32 5.07
N ILE A 775 -10.04 13.21 6.17
CA ILE A 775 -11.20 12.32 6.27
C ILE A 775 -12.24 12.77 5.24
N LYS A 776 -12.91 11.82 4.58
CA LYS A 776 -13.86 12.15 3.49
C LYS A 776 -15.32 12.00 3.91
N VAL A 777 -15.59 11.16 4.90
CA VAL A 777 -16.95 10.80 5.31
C VAL A 777 -17.12 11.00 6.81
N ILE A 778 -18.20 11.70 7.17
CA ILE A 778 -18.67 11.82 8.55
C ILE A 778 -19.96 11.04 8.67
N ASN A 779 -20.03 10.09 9.60
CA ASN A 779 -21.27 9.38 9.92
C ASN A 779 -21.86 9.91 11.24
N PHE A 780 -23.08 10.41 11.18
CA PHE A 780 -23.85 10.81 12.35
C PHE A 780 -24.76 9.68 12.82
N THR A 781 -24.69 9.38 14.11
CA THR A 781 -25.45 8.35 14.82
C THR A 781 -25.83 8.87 16.21
N GLY A 782 -26.56 8.10 17.00
CA GLY A 782 -26.94 8.48 18.36
C GLY A 782 -28.03 7.56 18.90
N GLY A 783 -28.81 8.06 19.85
CA GLY A 783 -30.19 7.63 20.01
C GLY A 783 -30.93 7.84 18.69
N GLU A 784 -31.43 9.04 18.45
CA GLU A 784 -31.88 9.48 17.13
C GLU A 784 -31.20 10.80 16.77
N PRO A 785 -30.24 10.83 15.82
CA PRO A 785 -29.47 12.02 15.52
C PRO A 785 -30.32 13.21 15.04
N THR A 786 -31.47 12.97 14.42
CA THR A 786 -32.39 14.05 14.00
C THR A 786 -33.07 14.76 15.18
N THR A 787 -32.97 14.24 16.41
CA THR A 787 -33.44 14.93 17.61
C THR A 787 -32.46 15.96 18.17
N TYR A 788 -31.24 16.03 17.62
CA TYR A 788 -30.23 17.00 18.03
C TYR A 788 -30.66 18.45 17.70
N ASN A 789 -30.68 19.34 18.71
CA ASN A 789 -31.22 20.72 18.62
C ASN A 789 -30.66 21.56 17.45
N ASN A 790 -29.45 21.27 16.96
CA ASN A 790 -28.81 21.99 15.86
C ASN A 790 -28.53 21.11 14.64
N PHE A 791 -29.32 20.05 14.43
CA PHE A 791 -29.04 19.02 13.42
C PHE A 791 -28.90 19.61 12.00
N GLU A 792 -29.86 20.42 11.56
CA GLU A 792 -29.87 21.00 10.21
C GLU A 792 -28.68 21.95 9.99
N LYS A 793 -28.42 22.82 10.96
CA LYS A 793 -27.26 23.73 10.97
C LYS A 793 -25.95 22.96 10.92
N LEU A 794 -25.86 21.82 11.62
CA LEU A 794 -24.68 20.97 11.66
C LEU A 794 -24.42 20.28 10.31
N ILE A 795 -25.41 19.61 9.73
CA ILE A 795 -25.22 18.89 8.46
C ILE A 795 -24.91 19.87 7.31
N LYS A 796 -25.53 21.05 7.31
CA LYS A 796 -25.18 22.13 6.37
C LYS A 796 -23.72 22.54 6.51
N TYR A 797 -23.27 22.84 7.74
CA TYR A 797 -21.88 23.20 8.01
C TYR A 797 -20.91 22.11 7.55
N VAL A 798 -21.18 20.83 7.87
CA VAL A 798 -20.31 19.71 7.47
C VAL A 798 -20.24 19.55 5.95
N LYS A 799 -21.37 19.76 5.23
CA LYS A 799 -21.40 19.72 3.77
C LYS A 799 -20.58 20.85 3.15
N GLU A 800 -20.70 22.06 3.67
CA GLU A 800 -19.91 23.23 3.25
C GLU A 800 -18.40 23.03 3.48
N GLN A 801 -18.01 22.22 4.47
CA GLN A 801 -16.61 21.84 4.68
C GLN A 801 -16.08 20.82 3.65
N GLY A 802 -16.94 20.27 2.78
CA GLY A 802 -16.59 19.37 1.69
C GLY A 802 -16.64 17.88 2.04
N PHE A 803 -17.25 17.52 3.17
CA PHE A 803 -17.42 16.12 3.56
C PHE A 803 -18.63 15.50 2.87
N LYS A 804 -18.55 14.18 2.67
CA LYS A 804 -19.75 13.37 2.49
C LYS A 804 -20.35 13.06 3.85
N ILE A 805 -21.67 13.12 3.94
CA ILE A 805 -22.40 12.88 5.19
C ILE A 805 -23.17 11.57 5.08
N SER A 806 -22.96 10.71 6.06
CA SER A 806 -23.74 9.51 6.29
C SER A 806 -24.60 9.68 7.54
N LEU A 807 -25.86 9.27 7.48
CA LEU A 807 -26.80 9.35 8.60
C LEU A 807 -27.33 7.95 8.94
N SER A 808 -27.21 7.54 10.20
CA SER A 808 -27.87 6.34 10.72
C SER A 808 -29.07 6.76 11.57
N THR A 809 -30.29 6.43 11.14
CA THR A 809 -31.55 6.89 11.73
C THR A 809 -32.55 5.75 11.90
N ASN A 810 -33.52 5.94 12.79
CA ASN A 810 -34.65 5.02 12.94
C ASN A 810 -35.76 5.24 11.90
N GLY A 811 -35.70 6.31 11.09
CA GLY A 811 -36.66 6.57 10.01
C GLY A 811 -37.93 7.32 10.42
N VAL A 812 -38.13 7.60 11.72
CA VAL A 812 -39.22 8.43 12.23
C VAL A 812 -38.71 9.86 12.38
N ILE A 813 -38.90 10.66 11.32
CA ILE A 813 -38.28 11.98 11.16
C ILE A 813 -39.36 13.04 10.97
N ASP A 814 -39.20 14.18 11.63
CA ASP A 814 -40.07 15.35 11.43
C ASP A 814 -39.99 15.85 9.98
N LYS A 815 -41.15 16.18 9.37
CA LYS A 815 -41.21 16.65 7.98
C LYS A 815 -40.34 17.87 7.71
N SER A 816 -40.18 18.77 8.69
CA SER A 816 -39.30 19.95 8.57
C SER A 816 -37.83 19.57 8.31
N LYS A 817 -37.33 18.51 8.96
CA LYS A 817 -35.93 18.07 8.87
C LYS A 817 -35.64 17.25 7.62
N LEU A 818 -36.66 16.66 6.99
CA LEU A 818 -36.48 15.84 5.78
C LEU A 818 -35.88 16.64 4.61
N ASN A 819 -36.25 17.91 4.47
CA ASN A 819 -35.70 18.79 3.43
C ASN A 819 -34.18 18.94 3.57
N ALA A 820 -33.70 19.23 4.78
CA ALA A 820 -32.27 19.34 5.05
C ALA A 820 -31.54 17.99 4.84
N ILE A 821 -32.19 16.86 5.13
CA ILE A 821 -31.63 15.53 4.86
C ILE A 821 -31.47 15.31 3.35
N ILE A 822 -32.51 15.58 2.56
CA ILE A 822 -32.49 15.42 1.11
C ILE A 822 -31.41 16.29 0.47
N GLU A 823 -31.22 17.50 0.97
CA GLU A 823 -30.24 18.45 0.43
C GLU A 823 -28.79 18.10 0.79
N PHE A 824 -28.53 17.74 2.05
CA PHE A 824 -27.15 17.67 2.56
C PHE A 824 -26.61 16.25 2.77
N ILE A 825 -27.45 15.23 2.99
CA ILE A 825 -27.00 13.86 3.28
C ILE A 825 -26.70 13.10 1.98
N ASP A 826 -25.54 12.42 1.94
CA ASP A 826 -25.13 11.61 0.78
C ASP A 826 -25.54 10.15 0.91
N TYR A 827 -25.53 9.63 2.15
CA TYR A 827 -25.84 8.24 2.45
C TYR A 827 -26.74 8.16 3.67
N ILE A 828 -27.85 7.46 3.58
CA ILE A 828 -28.75 7.26 4.72
C ILE A 828 -28.95 5.77 4.95
N ASP A 829 -28.84 5.40 6.22
CA ASP A 829 -29.06 4.06 6.74
C ASP A 829 -30.26 4.11 7.68
N ILE A 830 -31.35 3.46 7.28
CA ILE A 830 -32.65 3.52 7.97
C ILE A 830 -32.91 2.17 8.61
N SER A 831 -33.34 2.21 9.86
CA SER A 831 -33.61 0.99 10.60
C SER A 831 -35.05 0.53 10.39
N LEU A 832 -35.25 -0.68 9.84
CA LEU A 832 -36.57 -1.28 9.60
C LEU A 832 -36.51 -2.79 9.84
N ASP A 833 -37.02 -3.25 10.98
CA ASP A 833 -36.75 -4.63 11.43
C ASP A 833 -37.78 -5.69 11.03
N SER A 834 -38.88 -5.34 10.36
CA SER A 834 -39.86 -6.34 9.91
C SER A 834 -40.68 -5.81 8.74
N HIS A 835 -41.27 -6.72 7.96
CA HIS A 835 -42.33 -6.43 7.00
C HIS A 835 -43.71 -6.29 7.68
N ASN A 836 -43.82 -6.75 8.92
CA ASN A 836 -45.05 -6.68 9.72
C ASN A 836 -44.98 -5.48 10.68
N GLN A 837 -46.00 -4.63 10.60
CA GLN A 837 -46.10 -3.41 11.41
C GLN A 837 -46.05 -3.69 12.92
N ILE A 838 -46.82 -4.66 13.41
CA ILE A 838 -46.91 -4.96 14.85
C ILE A 838 -45.55 -5.40 15.38
N ILE A 839 -44.87 -6.30 14.66
CA ILE A 839 -43.54 -6.78 15.04
C ILE A 839 -42.52 -5.63 15.05
N HIS A 840 -42.49 -4.81 14.00
CA HIS A 840 -41.58 -3.66 13.94
C HIS A 840 -41.83 -2.65 15.07
N ASP A 841 -43.08 -2.26 15.27
CA ASP A 841 -43.47 -1.29 16.31
C ASP A 841 -43.14 -1.80 17.72
N ASN A 842 -43.33 -3.10 17.97
CA ASN A 842 -42.97 -3.73 19.24
C ASN A 842 -41.45 -3.67 19.49
N ILE A 843 -40.63 -4.04 18.50
CA ILE A 843 -39.16 -3.99 18.59
C ILE A 843 -38.68 -2.55 18.85
N ARG A 844 -39.31 -1.57 18.20
CA ARG A 844 -38.99 -0.14 18.32
C ARG A 844 -39.61 0.53 19.55
N GLY A 845 -40.58 -0.12 20.19
CA GLY A 845 -41.22 0.30 21.43
C GLY A 845 -42.23 1.45 21.30
N VAL A 846 -42.67 1.78 20.09
CA VAL A 846 -43.64 2.86 19.82
C VAL A 846 -44.57 2.44 18.68
N LYS A 847 -45.89 2.59 18.87
CA LYS A 847 -46.90 2.24 17.86
C LYS A 847 -46.89 3.22 16.68
N GLY A 848 -47.14 2.71 15.48
CA GLY A 848 -47.24 3.47 14.22
C GLY A 848 -45.90 3.86 13.60
N THR A 849 -44.79 3.33 14.10
CA THR A 849 -43.45 3.67 13.60
C THR A 849 -43.15 3.06 12.24
N PHE A 850 -43.63 1.84 11.98
CA PHE A 850 -43.47 1.17 10.69
C PHE A 850 -43.99 2.04 9.54
N ASN A 851 -45.21 2.54 9.65
CA ASN A 851 -45.83 3.36 8.61
C ASN A 851 -45.09 4.67 8.39
N LYS A 852 -44.65 5.34 9.47
CA LYS A 852 -43.82 6.55 9.39
C LYS A 852 -42.48 6.29 8.71
N THR A 853 -41.82 5.18 9.04
CA THR A 853 -40.55 4.79 8.41
C THR A 853 -40.72 4.48 6.92
N ILE A 854 -41.79 3.78 6.53
CA ILE A 854 -42.12 3.51 5.12
C ILE A 854 -42.44 4.82 4.37
N GLU A 855 -43.18 5.75 4.97
CA GLU A 855 -43.45 7.08 4.40
C GLU A 855 -42.12 7.83 4.15
N THR A 856 -41.22 7.85 5.14
CA THR A 856 -39.88 8.43 5.01
C THR A 856 -39.10 7.81 3.85
N ILE A 857 -39.06 6.48 3.74
CA ILE A 857 -38.37 5.77 2.65
C ILE A 857 -38.93 6.19 1.28
N LYS A 858 -40.26 6.29 1.14
CA LYS A 858 -40.92 6.73 -0.09
C LYS A 858 -40.57 8.19 -0.43
N ILE A 859 -40.56 9.09 0.55
CA ILE A 859 -40.20 10.50 0.36
C ILE A 859 -38.75 10.62 -0.13
N LEU A 860 -37.81 9.91 0.50
CA LEU A 860 -36.40 9.93 0.11
C LEU A 860 -36.21 9.39 -1.31
N LYS A 861 -36.87 8.28 -1.65
CA LYS A 861 -36.86 7.70 -3.00
C LYS A 861 -37.40 8.66 -4.05
N LYS A 862 -38.49 9.38 -3.76
CA LYS A 862 -39.07 10.40 -4.65
C LYS A 862 -38.08 11.52 -4.97
N ASN A 863 -37.20 11.83 -4.03
CA ASN A 863 -36.15 12.84 -4.16
C ASN A 863 -34.78 12.25 -4.58
N ASN A 864 -34.77 11.10 -5.26
CA ASN A 864 -33.56 10.42 -5.77
C ASN A 864 -32.53 9.98 -4.72
N LEU A 865 -32.88 9.97 -3.42
CA LEU A 865 -32.06 9.41 -2.37
C LEU A 865 -32.55 7.99 -2.05
N LYS A 866 -31.86 6.97 -2.56
CA LYS A 866 -32.19 5.56 -2.25
C LYS A 866 -31.53 5.13 -0.93
N PRO A 867 -32.29 4.90 0.15
CA PRO A 867 -31.71 4.53 1.44
C PRO A 867 -31.12 3.12 1.40
N HIS A 868 -30.14 2.90 2.28
CA HIS A 868 -29.78 1.56 2.75
C HIS A 868 -30.69 1.23 3.95
N ILE A 869 -31.12 -0.02 4.06
CA ILE A 869 -31.92 -0.48 5.19
C ILE A 869 -31.09 -1.38 6.09
N ASN A 870 -31.09 -1.12 7.40
CA ASN A 870 -30.48 -2.01 8.38
C ASN A 870 -31.56 -2.68 9.23
N VAL A 871 -31.59 -4.00 9.18
CA VAL A 871 -32.51 -4.87 9.92
C VAL A 871 -31.74 -5.48 11.08
N THR A 872 -32.20 -5.26 12.31
CA THR A 872 -31.67 -5.99 13.47
C THR A 872 -32.46 -7.28 13.65
N ILE A 873 -31.83 -8.42 13.44
CA ILE A 873 -32.46 -9.74 13.54
C ILE A 873 -32.53 -10.16 15.02
N CYS A 874 -33.73 -10.42 15.51
CA CYS A 874 -34.04 -10.89 16.86
C CYS A 874 -35.05 -12.06 16.82
N PRO A 875 -35.27 -12.77 17.94
CA PRO A 875 -36.21 -13.88 18.00
C PRO A 875 -37.64 -13.52 17.52
N ASP A 876 -38.05 -12.27 17.69
CA ASP A 876 -39.40 -11.81 17.35
C ASP A 876 -39.63 -11.58 15.85
N ASN A 877 -38.56 -11.39 15.04
CA ASN A 877 -38.71 -10.98 13.63
C ASN A 877 -38.06 -11.90 12.60
N PHE A 878 -37.26 -12.89 12.99
CA PHE A 878 -36.50 -13.68 12.01
C PHE A 878 -37.42 -14.47 11.06
N LYS A 879 -38.59 -14.92 11.55
CA LYS A 879 -39.57 -15.67 10.74
C LYS A 879 -40.20 -14.77 9.68
N SER A 880 -40.24 -15.25 8.44
CA SER A 880 -40.74 -14.53 7.27
C SER A 880 -40.02 -13.20 6.98
N ILE A 881 -38.82 -12.96 7.53
CA ILE A 881 -38.13 -11.68 7.34
C ILE A 881 -37.78 -11.41 5.88
N HIS A 882 -37.61 -12.46 5.06
CA HIS A 882 -37.41 -12.34 3.60
C HIS A 882 -38.48 -11.50 2.89
N LYS A 883 -39.71 -11.44 3.42
CA LYS A 883 -40.81 -10.64 2.86
C LYS A 883 -40.56 -9.13 2.90
N ILE A 884 -39.57 -8.67 3.67
CA ILE A 884 -39.15 -7.26 3.66
C ILE A 884 -38.54 -6.86 2.32
N ILE A 885 -37.95 -7.81 1.58
CA ILE A 885 -37.33 -7.56 0.28
C ILE A 885 -38.36 -7.09 -0.77
N PRO A 886 -39.42 -7.87 -1.07
CA PRO A 886 -40.43 -7.44 -2.03
C PRO A 886 -41.20 -6.20 -1.56
N LEU A 887 -41.43 -6.03 -0.25
CA LEU A 887 -42.05 -4.81 0.31
C LEU A 887 -41.28 -3.54 -0.06
N LEU A 888 -39.95 -3.63 -0.16
CA LEU A 888 -39.05 -2.51 -0.42
C LEU A 888 -38.54 -2.48 -1.87
N SER A 889 -39.13 -3.30 -2.75
CA SER A 889 -38.81 -3.32 -4.17
C SER A 889 -38.86 -1.91 -4.77
N ASN A 890 -37.86 -1.57 -5.57
CA ASN A 890 -37.66 -0.25 -6.19
C ASN A 890 -37.48 0.96 -5.25
N LEU A 891 -37.68 0.81 -3.94
CA LEU A 891 -37.53 1.88 -2.96
C LEU A 891 -36.09 2.05 -2.49
N ILE A 892 -35.34 0.96 -2.39
CA ILE A 892 -34.01 0.93 -1.76
C ILE A 892 -32.93 0.47 -2.72
N LYS A 893 -31.65 0.67 -2.34
CA LYS A 893 -30.51 0.17 -3.11
C LYS A 893 -29.93 -1.13 -2.54
N SER A 894 -30.01 -1.26 -1.23
CA SER A 894 -29.34 -2.32 -0.49
C SER A 894 -29.94 -2.44 0.90
N ILE A 895 -29.84 -3.63 1.47
CA ILE A 895 -30.32 -3.95 2.81
C ILE A 895 -29.29 -4.81 3.52
N SER A 896 -29.14 -4.60 4.83
CA SER A 896 -28.31 -5.44 5.68
C SER A 896 -29.10 -6.07 6.81
N PHE A 897 -28.77 -7.32 7.13
CA PHE A 897 -29.34 -8.07 8.25
C PHE A 897 -28.24 -8.29 9.29
N THR A 898 -28.40 -7.71 10.47
CA THR A 898 -27.42 -7.79 11.56
C THR A 898 -28.04 -8.51 12.74
N LEU A 899 -27.46 -9.64 13.17
CA LEU A 899 -27.92 -10.33 14.38
C LEU A 899 -27.85 -9.39 15.60
N VAL A 900 -28.87 -9.48 16.47
CA VAL A 900 -28.90 -8.77 17.75
C VAL A 900 -27.73 -9.22 18.63
N ASP A 901 -27.04 -8.23 19.19
CA ASP A 901 -25.94 -8.45 20.12
C ASP A 901 -26.44 -8.28 21.56
N THR A 902 -26.65 -9.41 22.22
CA THR A 902 -27.18 -9.47 23.60
C THR A 902 -26.11 -9.16 24.66
N SER A 903 -24.83 -9.04 24.27
CA SER A 903 -23.75 -8.67 25.19
C SER A 903 -23.75 -7.17 25.56
N ILE A 904 -24.46 -6.34 24.77
CA ILE A 904 -24.51 -4.89 24.95
C ILE A 904 -25.67 -4.48 25.87
N ASN A 905 -26.77 -5.25 25.92
CA ASN A 905 -27.96 -4.92 26.73
C ASN A 905 -28.32 -5.95 27.81
N ASN A 906 -27.66 -7.11 27.86
CA ASN A 906 -27.93 -8.21 28.79
C ASN A 906 -29.41 -8.67 28.85
N SER A 907 -30.20 -8.46 27.80
CA SER A 907 -31.60 -8.90 27.77
C SER A 907 -31.70 -10.38 27.41
N ASN A 908 -32.19 -11.21 28.34
CA ASN A 908 -32.47 -12.62 28.07
C ASN A 908 -33.59 -12.81 27.02
N LYS A 909 -34.52 -11.86 26.90
CA LYS A 909 -35.62 -11.93 25.92
C LYS A 909 -35.16 -11.88 24.46
N LEU A 910 -34.00 -11.27 24.22
CA LEU A 910 -33.44 -11.10 22.88
C LEU A 910 -32.46 -12.21 22.49
N LYS A 911 -32.28 -13.23 23.34
CA LYS A 911 -31.43 -14.38 23.03
C LYS A 911 -32.18 -15.35 22.13
N PHE A 912 -31.58 -15.69 21.00
CA PHE A 912 -32.03 -16.81 20.16
C PHE A 912 -31.92 -18.13 20.91
N LYS A 913 -32.84 -19.05 20.61
CA LYS A 913 -32.66 -20.49 20.76
C LYS A 913 -31.84 -21.04 19.59
N LYS A 914 -31.23 -22.21 19.76
CA LYS A 914 -30.40 -22.88 18.73
C LYS A 914 -31.18 -23.05 17.42
N GLU A 915 -32.38 -23.60 17.52
CA GLU A 915 -33.22 -23.96 16.37
C GLU A 915 -33.69 -22.72 15.60
N GLU A 916 -33.90 -21.60 16.30
CA GLU A 916 -34.29 -20.32 15.71
C GLU A 916 -33.14 -19.74 14.87
N LEU A 917 -31.92 -19.80 15.39
CA LEU A 917 -30.73 -19.31 14.71
C LEU A 917 -30.36 -20.18 13.50
N GLU A 918 -30.48 -21.51 13.63
CA GLU A 918 -30.40 -22.45 12.52
C GLU A 918 -31.43 -22.14 11.44
N SER A 919 -32.69 -21.97 11.84
CA SER A 919 -33.77 -21.65 10.91
C SER A 919 -33.51 -20.32 10.19
N PHE A 920 -32.95 -19.31 10.85
CA PHE A 920 -32.59 -18.06 10.18
C PHE A 920 -31.53 -18.28 9.10
N TYR A 921 -30.40 -18.92 9.42
CA TYR A 921 -29.28 -19.08 8.49
C TYR A 921 -29.56 -20.09 7.36
N PHE A 922 -30.38 -21.11 7.60
CA PHE A 922 -30.61 -22.18 6.63
C PHE A 922 -31.93 -22.11 5.88
N ASN A 923 -32.94 -21.42 6.43
CA ASN A 923 -34.24 -21.30 5.78
C ASN A 923 -34.47 -19.86 5.31
N GLU A 924 -34.49 -18.91 6.25
CA GLU A 924 -34.83 -17.52 5.94
C GLU A 924 -33.79 -16.85 5.05
N LEU A 925 -32.50 -17.09 5.29
CA LEU A 925 -31.42 -16.51 4.49
C LEU A 925 -31.50 -16.92 3.01
N LEU A 926 -31.84 -18.18 2.72
CA LEU A 926 -32.00 -18.64 1.33
C LEU A 926 -33.15 -17.88 0.65
N LEU A 927 -34.26 -17.65 1.38
CA LEU A 927 -35.39 -16.88 0.88
C LEU A 927 -35.04 -15.40 0.69
N ILE A 928 -34.33 -14.79 1.64
CA ILE A 928 -33.81 -13.41 1.52
C ILE A 928 -33.00 -13.28 0.22
N LEU A 929 -32.05 -14.19 -0.02
CA LEU A 929 -31.19 -14.14 -1.19
C LEU A 929 -31.98 -14.38 -2.48
N LYS A 930 -32.92 -15.33 -2.48
CA LYS A 930 -33.82 -15.58 -3.62
C LYS A 930 -34.62 -14.34 -3.99
N GLU A 931 -35.30 -13.71 -3.03
CA GLU A 931 -36.07 -12.49 -3.28
C GLU A 931 -35.15 -11.33 -3.67
N SER A 932 -33.94 -11.24 -3.10
CA SER A 932 -32.99 -10.18 -3.46
C SER A 932 -32.53 -10.22 -4.91
N LEU A 933 -32.41 -11.43 -5.49
CA LEU A 933 -32.05 -11.63 -6.89
C LEU A 933 -33.19 -11.24 -7.82
N LYS A 934 -34.44 -11.53 -7.43
CA LYS A 934 -35.64 -11.11 -8.18
C LYS A 934 -35.78 -9.59 -8.20
N GLU A 935 -35.62 -8.95 -7.05
CA GLU A 935 -35.81 -7.51 -6.89
C GLU A 935 -34.54 -6.68 -7.19
N ASN A 936 -33.42 -7.33 -7.52
CA ASN A 936 -32.12 -6.71 -7.76
C ASN A 936 -31.66 -5.79 -6.61
N ILE A 937 -31.86 -6.24 -5.36
CA ILE A 937 -31.44 -5.53 -4.15
C ILE A 937 -30.16 -6.18 -3.61
N ARG A 938 -29.11 -5.39 -3.37
CA ARG A 938 -27.89 -5.90 -2.73
C ARG A 938 -28.16 -6.24 -1.25
N VAL A 939 -27.79 -7.44 -0.82
CA VAL A 939 -27.97 -7.90 0.57
C VAL A 939 -26.61 -8.04 1.25
N GLU A 940 -26.52 -7.59 2.50
CA GLU A 940 -25.39 -7.83 3.39
C GLU A 940 -25.88 -8.54 4.67
N ILE A 941 -25.24 -9.63 5.12
CA ILE A 941 -25.58 -10.24 6.42
C ILE A 941 -24.38 -10.19 7.35
N ASN A 942 -24.60 -9.83 8.61
CA ASN A 942 -23.57 -9.75 9.65
C ASN A 942 -24.02 -10.54 10.89
N PRO A 943 -23.16 -11.43 11.43
CA PRO A 943 -21.84 -11.81 10.95
C PRO A 943 -21.90 -12.85 9.80
N PHE A 944 -20.94 -12.78 8.88
CA PHE A 944 -20.71 -13.78 7.83
C PHE A 944 -19.32 -14.42 7.96
N PHE A 945 -19.18 -15.62 7.40
CA PHE A 945 -17.88 -16.25 7.11
C PHE A 945 -16.98 -15.30 6.31
N LYS A 946 -15.70 -15.16 6.70
CA LYS A 946 -14.74 -14.32 5.97
C LYS A 946 -14.63 -14.68 4.48
N ASN A 947 -14.87 -15.95 4.15
CA ASN A 947 -14.76 -16.52 2.81
C ASN A 947 -15.99 -16.18 1.94
N LEU A 948 -17.15 -15.96 2.57
CA LEU A 948 -18.41 -15.59 1.91
C LEU A 948 -18.60 -14.08 1.83
N LYS A 949 -17.96 -13.31 2.71
CA LYS A 949 -18.17 -11.86 2.85
C LYS A 949 -18.00 -11.05 1.56
N ASN A 950 -17.19 -11.53 0.61
CA ASN A 950 -16.93 -10.81 -0.65
C ASN A 950 -17.72 -11.37 -1.84
N MET A 951 -18.60 -12.35 -1.61
CA MET A 951 -19.43 -12.93 -2.65
C MET A 951 -20.61 -12.03 -2.97
N ASN A 952 -21.03 -11.99 -4.24
CA ASN A 952 -22.31 -11.36 -4.61
C ASN A 952 -23.51 -12.25 -4.22
N ASN A 953 -24.73 -11.72 -4.26
CA ASN A 953 -25.92 -12.46 -3.80
C ASN A 953 -26.11 -13.82 -4.50
N GLN A 954 -25.77 -13.93 -5.79
CA GLN A 954 -25.90 -15.16 -6.57
C GLN A 954 -24.84 -16.19 -6.19
N GLU A 955 -23.59 -15.75 -6.06
CA GLU A 955 -22.46 -16.56 -5.60
C GLU A 955 -22.74 -17.10 -4.19
N LEU A 956 -23.24 -16.24 -3.30
CA LEU A 956 -23.58 -16.58 -1.94
C LEU A 956 -24.73 -17.59 -1.87
N LEU A 957 -25.80 -17.39 -2.65
CA LEU A 957 -26.92 -18.32 -2.71
C LEU A 957 -26.46 -19.70 -3.21
N ALA A 958 -25.67 -19.73 -4.29
CA ALA A 958 -25.11 -20.97 -4.81
C ALA A 958 -24.24 -21.67 -3.76
N GLU A 959 -23.37 -20.93 -3.08
CA GLU A 959 -22.46 -21.50 -2.08
C GLU A 959 -23.23 -22.08 -0.87
N LEU A 960 -24.31 -21.46 -0.43
CA LEU A 960 -25.17 -21.98 0.65
C LEU A 960 -26.01 -23.20 0.21
N LEU A 961 -26.48 -23.24 -1.05
CA LEU A 961 -27.26 -24.37 -1.58
C LEU A 961 -26.40 -25.62 -1.81
N PHE A 962 -25.19 -25.47 -2.38
CA PHE A 962 -24.36 -26.61 -2.81
C PHE A 962 -23.41 -27.13 -1.72
N ASN A 963 -23.11 -26.33 -0.71
CA ASN A 963 -22.16 -26.69 0.36
C ASN A 963 -22.80 -26.59 1.75
N LYS A 964 -24.12 -26.80 1.85
CA LYS A 964 -24.92 -26.61 3.07
C LYS A 964 -24.28 -27.26 4.31
N GLU A 965 -23.94 -28.55 4.25
CA GLU A 965 -23.31 -29.30 5.36
C GLU A 965 -21.95 -28.73 5.78
N LYS A 966 -21.13 -28.33 4.80
CA LYS A 966 -19.85 -27.68 5.07
C LYS A 966 -20.05 -26.35 5.82
N TYR A 967 -21.09 -25.58 5.50
CA TYR A 967 -21.36 -24.34 6.21
C TYR A 967 -22.00 -24.56 7.58
N ILE A 968 -22.84 -25.58 7.74
CA ILE A 968 -23.32 -26.06 9.05
C ILE A 968 -22.14 -26.34 9.98
N ASN A 969 -21.21 -27.20 9.55
CA ASN A 969 -20.05 -27.59 10.35
C ASN A 969 -19.10 -26.42 10.65
N ASN A 970 -19.10 -25.40 9.79
CA ASN A 970 -18.26 -24.22 9.97
C ASN A 970 -18.99 -23.07 10.69
N LEU A 971 -20.29 -23.11 10.99
CA LEU A 971 -20.98 -22.01 11.70
C LEU A 971 -20.29 -21.69 13.03
N VAL A 972 -19.83 -22.72 13.74
CA VAL A 972 -18.99 -22.60 14.92
C VAL A 972 -17.74 -21.74 14.65
N SER A 973 -17.12 -21.85 13.47
CA SER A 973 -15.95 -21.06 13.05
C SER A 973 -16.24 -19.59 12.71
N VAL A 974 -17.50 -19.23 12.41
CA VAL A 974 -17.92 -17.81 12.26
C VAL A 974 -17.79 -17.10 13.59
N PHE A 975 -18.12 -17.83 14.66
CA PHE A 975 -18.15 -17.34 16.03
C PHE A 975 -16.88 -17.71 16.82
N LYS A 976 -16.04 -18.63 16.33
CA LYS A 976 -14.72 -18.95 16.91
C LYS A 976 -13.63 -17.99 16.42
N ASN A 977 -12.69 -17.78 17.34
CA ASN A 977 -11.47 -17.00 17.25
C ASN A 977 -10.75 -17.14 15.88
N SER A 978 -10.64 -16.04 15.13
CA SER A 978 -9.60 -15.95 14.10
C SER A 978 -8.42 -15.25 14.74
N ASP A 979 -7.28 -15.94 14.90
CA ASP A 979 -6.00 -15.43 15.42
C ASP A 979 -5.43 -14.30 14.56
N LYS A 980 -6.12 -13.16 14.49
CA LYS A 980 -5.81 -12.04 13.61
C LYS A 980 -5.87 -10.74 14.38
N SER A 981 -4.83 -9.93 14.19
CA SER A 981 -4.77 -8.53 14.57
C SER A 981 -6.03 -7.80 14.09
N CYS A 982 -6.75 -7.13 15.00
CA CYS A 982 -7.88 -6.28 14.65
C CYS A 982 -7.37 -4.99 14.00
N ASP A 983 -7.79 -4.70 12.77
CA ASP A 983 -7.43 -3.46 12.07
C ASP A 983 -8.46 -2.33 12.27
N ALA A 984 -9.54 -2.57 13.02
CA ALA A 984 -10.54 -1.54 13.34
C ALA A 984 -9.91 -0.24 13.89
N PRO A 985 -9.02 -0.27 14.90
CA PRO A 985 -8.39 0.96 15.44
C PRO A 985 -7.51 1.69 14.41
N LYS A 986 -7.08 1.03 13.33
CA LYS A 986 -6.23 1.65 12.29
C LYS A 986 -7.03 2.42 11.24
N HIS A 987 -8.30 2.06 11.03
CA HIS A 987 -9.10 2.55 9.91
C HIS A 987 -10.40 3.25 10.31
N LYS A 988 -10.86 3.07 11.55
CA LYS A 988 -12.12 3.63 12.04
C LYS A 988 -11.93 4.21 13.43
N ILE A 989 -12.55 5.37 13.66
CA ILE A 989 -12.69 5.95 14.99
C ILE A 989 -14.12 6.43 15.19
N ARG A 990 -14.61 6.27 16.41
CA ARG A 990 -15.93 6.67 16.88
C ARG A 990 -15.73 7.68 18.00
N ILE A 991 -16.57 8.71 18.03
CA ILE A 991 -16.63 9.67 19.12
C ILE A 991 -18.02 9.55 19.76
N ASN A 992 -18.02 9.28 21.07
CA ASN A 992 -19.23 9.11 21.84
C ASN A 992 -19.81 10.45 22.30
N SER A 993 -21.09 10.42 22.71
CA SER A 993 -21.81 11.62 23.14
C SER A 993 -21.22 12.27 24.40
N ASN A 994 -20.50 11.51 25.22
CA ASN A 994 -19.74 11.97 26.39
C ASN A 994 -18.30 12.42 26.06
N GLY A 995 -17.92 12.43 24.77
CA GLY A 995 -16.61 12.84 24.29
C GLY A 995 -15.54 11.73 24.25
N ASN A 996 -15.80 10.53 24.77
CA ASN A 996 -14.83 9.43 24.70
C ASN A 996 -14.57 8.98 23.26
N LEU A 997 -13.30 8.70 22.95
CA LEU A 997 -12.91 8.04 21.70
C LEU A 997 -13.04 6.53 21.85
N SER A 998 -13.59 5.89 20.83
CA SER A 998 -13.73 4.43 20.75
C SER A 998 -13.32 3.91 19.36
N PRO A 999 -12.52 2.83 19.27
CA PRO A 999 -12.10 2.27 17.99
C PRO A 999 -13.18 1.37 17.36
N CYS A 1000 -14.18 0.93 18.11
CA CYS A 1000 -15.25 0.04 17.62
C CYS A 1000 -16.52 0.12 18.48
N CYS A 1001 -17.67 -0.32 17.94
CA CYS A 1001 -18.95 -0.30 18.68
C CYS A 1001 -18.92 -1.05 20.01
N PHE A 1002 -18.15 -2.13 20.12
CA PHE A 1002 -18.06 -2.95 21.34
C PHE A 1002 -17.44 -2.21 22.51
N LEU A 1003 -16.61 -1.21 22.23
CA LEU A 1003 -15.94 -0.40 23.24
C LEU A 1003 -16.63 0.95 23.44
N ASP A 1004 -17.74 1.23 22.73
CA ASP A 1004 -18.43 2.53 22.80
C ASP A 1004 -18.92 2.87 24.21
N ASP A 1005 -19.27 1.88 25.02
CA ASP A 1005 -19.78 2.10 26.39
C ASP A 1005 -18.74 1.76 27.49
N TYR A 1006 -17.47 1.52 27.11
CA TYR A 1006 -16.37 1.24 28.03
C TYR A 1006 -15.36 2.38 28.08
N SER A 1007 -14.86 2.70 29.27
CA SER A 1007 -13.78 3.67 29.45
C SER A 1007 -12.43 2.99 29.21
N ILE A 1008 -12.02 2.91 27.94
CA ILE A 1008 -10.74 2.32 27.52
C ILE A 1008 -9.55 3.30 27.64
N GLY A 1009 -9.80 4.54 28.09
CA GLY A 1009 -8.74 5.51 28.37
C GLY A 1009 -7.90 6.00 27.17
N ILE A 1010 -8.31 5.73 25.92
CA ILE A 1010 -7.55 6.13 24.72
C ILE A 1010 -7.67 7.64 24.38
N GLY A 1011 -8.65 8.33 24.98
CA GLY A 1011 -8.81 9.77 24.90
C GLY A 1011 -10.25 10.25 25.08
N ASN A 1012 -10.41 11.51 25.46
CA ASN A 1012 -11.71 12.20 25.50
C ASN A 1012 -11.58 13.62 24.92
N ILE A 1013 -12.42 13.95 23.93
CA ILE A 1013 -12.40 15.24 23.23
C ILE A 1013 -12.87 16.45 24.07
N ASN A 1014 -13.46 16.23 25.23
CA ASN A 1014 -13.80 17.30 26.16
C ASN A 1014 -12.55 17.83 26.89
N ASN A 1015 -11.52 16.98 27.06
CA ASN A 1015 -10.30 17.34 27.79
C ASN A 1015 -9.15 17.75 26.87
N GLN A 1016 -9.23 17.42 25.58
CA GLN A 1016 -8.18 17.67 24.59
C GLN A 1016 -8.76 17.69 23.17
N SER A 1017 -7.98 18.13 22.19
CA SER A 1017 -8.37 18.07 20.78
C SER A 1017 -8.41 16.62 20.25
N LEU A 1018 -9.18 16.37 19.19
CA LEU A 1018 -9.22 15.06 18.50
C LEU A 1018 -7.83 14.63 18.03
N LEU A 1019 -7.06 15.54 17.42
CA LEU A 1019 -5.70 15.25 16.93
C LEU A 1019 -4.76 14.88 18.09
N ASN A 1020 -4.82 15.60 19.21
CA ASN A 1020 -3.99 15.29 20.38
C ASN A 1020 -4.35 13.91 20.96
N ALA A 1021 -5.64 13.57 21.01
CA ALA A 1021 -6.10 12.26 21.44
C ALA A 1021 -5.56 11.13 20.53
N LEU A 1022 -5.71 11.28 19.21
CA LEU A 1022 -5.30 10.27 18.22
C LEU A 1022 -3.78 10.12 18.06
N LEU A 1023 -3.01 11.16 18.36
CA LEU A 1023 -1.55 11.15 18.20
C LEU A 1023 -0.81 10.84 19.50
N SER A 1024 -1.55 10.70 20.61
CA SER A 1024 -1.02 10.35 21.91
C SER A 1024 -0.32 8.98 21.90
N ASP A 1025 0.63 8.81 22.81
CA ASP A 1025 1.25 7.50 23.03
C ASP A 1025 0.22 6.47 23.50
N LYS A 1026 -0.83 6.88 24.23
CA LYS A 1026 -1.92 5.98 24.63
C LYS A 1026 -2.63 5.38 23.42
N PHE A 1027 -3.02 6.21 22.45
CA PHE A 1027 -3.68 5.75 21.23
C PHE A 1027 -2.73 4.93 20.34
N SER A 1028 -1.49 5.40 20.17
CA SER A 1028 -0.46 4.70 19.38
C SER A 1028 -0.14 3.34 19.98
N ASN A 1029 0.07 3.26 21.30
CA ASN A 1029 0.30 2.01 22.01
C ASN A 1029 -0.89 1.09 21.84
N PHE A 1030 -2.12 1.55 22.06
CA PHE A 1030 -3.32 0.74 21.85
C PHE A 1030 -3.42 0.16 20.42
N THR A 1031 -3.05 0.96 19.41
CA THR A 1031 -3.15 0.57 18.00
C THR A 1031 -2.02 -0.37 17.56
N ASN A 1032 -0.79 -0.13 18.04
CA ASN A 1032 0.43 -0.86 17.64
C ASN A 1032 0.67 -2.08 18.50
N ASN A 1033 0.56 -1.91 19.82
CA ASN A 1033 0.49 -2.98 20.78
C ASN A 1033 -0.98 -3.15 21.08
N LEU A 1034 -1.72 -3.93 20.29
CA LEU A 1034 -2.96 -4.52 20.78
C LEU A 1034 -2.61 -5.13 22.14
N ILE A 1035 -2.86 -4.35 23.20
CA ILE A 1035 -2.38 -4.58 24.57
C ILE A 1035 -2.77 -6.00 24.84
N LYS A 1036 -1.95 -6.77 25.57
CA LYS A 1036 -2.30 -8.08 26.10
C LYS A 1036 -3.68 -7.99 26.78
N ARG A 1037 -4.69 -8.11 25.93
CA ARG A 1037 -6.11 -8.26 26.15
C ARG A 1037 -6.63 -7.56 27.41
N GLU A 1038 -7.11 -6.32 27.32
CA GLU A 1038 -8.19 -5.90 28.26
C GLU A 1038 -9.26 -7.00 28.22
N ASP A 1039 -9.85 -7.36 29.36
CA ASP A 1039 -10.74 -8.53 29.51
C ASP A 1039 -11.72 -8.65 28.34
N LYS A 1040 -12.28 -7.52 27.90
CA LYS A 1040 -13.26 -7.46 26.81
C LYS A 1040 -12.68 -7.62 25.40
N CYS A 1041 -11.46 -7.16 25.12
CA CYS A 1041 -10.76 -7.46 23.86
C CYS A 1041 -10.27 -8.91 23.81
N SER A 1042 -9.99 -9.50 24.98
CA SER A 1042 -9.63 -10.90 25.19
C SER A 1042 -10.74 -11.88 24.84
N ILE A 1043 -11.94 -11.55 25.32
CA ILE A 1043 -13.19 -12.28 25.10
C ILE A 1043 -13.93 -11.75 23.87
N CYS A 1044 -13.41 -10.70 23.20
CA CYS A 1044 -13.95 -10.20 21.93
C CYS A 1044 -13.68 -11.24 20.84
N GLN A 1045 -14.52 -12.26 20.81
CA GLN A 1045 -14.55 -13.28 19.77
C GLN A 1045 -15.48 -12.85 18.61
N LYS A 1046 -15.65 -11.52 18.41
CA LYS A 1046 -16.72 -10.87 17.63
C LYS A 1046 -18.13 -11.20 18.14
N GLY A 1047 -18.61 -10.48 19.16
CA GLY A 1047 -20.02 -10.16 19.48
C GLY A 1047 -21.12 -11.22 19.57
N TYR A 1048 -20.86 -12.45 19.14
CA TYR A 1048 -21.84 -13.48 18.87
C TYR A 1048 -21.43 -14.81 19.49
N ALA A 1049 -20.41 -14.79 20.37
CA ALA A 1049 -19.84 -15.98 21.00
C ALA A 1049 -20.84 -16.74 21.89
N ILE A 1050 -21.84 -16.04 22.46
CA ILE A 1050 -22.97 -16.69 23.17
C ILE A 1050 -23.67 -17.70 22.25
N TYR A 1051 -23.73 -17.42 20.94
CA TYR A 1051 -24.30 -18.33 19.95
C TYR A 1051 -23.33 -19.41 19.48
N ALA A 1052 -22.03 -19.32 19.81
CA ALA A 1052 -21.04 -20.32 19.41
C ALA A 1052 -21.23 -21.65 20.15
N ASP A 1053 -21.70 -21.61 21.40
CA ASP A 1053 -21.87 -22.78 22.25
C ASP A 1053 -23.05 -23.64 21.79
N TYR A 1054 -24.13 -23.02 21.28
CA TYR A 1054 -25.27 -23.74 20.70
C TYR A 1054 -24.89 -24.68 19.55
N PHE A 1055 -23.83 -24.37 18.80
CA PHE A 1055 -23.38 -25.18 17.66
C PHE A 1055 -22.24 -26.14 18.01
N LYS A 1056 -21.77 -26.17 19.28
CA LYS A 1056 -20.77 -27.15 19.75
C LYS A 1056 -21.41 -28.45 20.20
N GLU A 1057 -22.59 -28.36 20.80
CA GLU A 1057 -23.53 -29.47 21.07
C GLU A 1057 -24.19 -29.92 19.77
#